data_AF-A0A9E1W5H4-F1
#
_entry.id   AF-A0A9E1W5H4-F1
#
_cell.length_a   1.000
_cell.length_b   1.000
_cell.length_c   1.000
_cell.angle_alpha   90.00
_cell.angle_beta   90.00
_cell.angle_gamma   90.00
#
_symmetry.space_group_name_H-M   'P 1'
#
loop_
_entity.id
_entity.type
_entity.pdbx_description
1 polymer ?
#
loop_
_entity_poly.entity_id
_entity_poly.type
_entity_poly.pdbx_seq_one_letter_code
_entity_poly.pdbx_strand_id
1 'polypeptide(L)'
;MSTDFTLNGAPASIDGSHEHLLGALRDELGVFSPKDGCSPTGQCGCCTVLVDGKARVACQTSLDKTEGATVVTLEGIEPDQRQRMADAFAAFGALQCGFCTPGILMRTKSMLDKAAASGAGLTRDKAARLMGGNLCRCTGYTKILDAVEALAADEVPVAVQPRGVGSRGIKYEAHALALGDRPFIDDMVPVDLAHGAFKLADHARADVVAIDTAAAEAVPGVVRVFTGADVPGELRHGLIHKDWPVFIPVGGRTSYLGDVIAMVVAEDRNTARHAATLVEVQYDVHVPIVNPIEAIASTEDAVWELDGNVLSTSTYARGDAENGLAGATHVVRETFQTQRIDHAFLEPESTLAVPVPAGEPLPLTNGDTAGQAVDFDRLMVYSGGQGIWDDRNDIARILAVDTDRIVTELVSNGGAFGGKEDMSNQGQTALAAWLLQRPVKTTFSREESFLVHTKRHPIRMAYEAGCDANGKLVGLRVRMVGDSGPYASVGMKVLERAAGHACGPYVIDNIDVHAIAARTNNSVCGAFRGFGANQAQFAMEGVMDRLAEMAGISGWEIRHRNVITPGVVWGPGQIMDDGCLGAGECLDAVRPAYEAAVAAGQPVGVALGLKNSGLGNGFKEIANAVVHFRPDGQIEVRHCWTEMGQGVHTVALQVAVEELGVEPERIEVIVDSTRELGAGQTTGSRGTLMGAGSVADACKIAIADGCKIGVDYQGEYRVDWTNSLSEGLENPVIHST
;
A
#
# COMPACT_ATOMS: atom_id res chain seq x y z
N MET A 1 -30.62 14.44 22.02
CA MET A 1 -30.77 15.89 21.81
C MET A 1 -30.13 16.17 20.46
N SER A 2 -30.76 16.96 19.60
CA SER A 2 -30.14 17.36 18.34
C SER A 2 -29.11 18.47 18.58
N THR A 3 -28.12 18.57 17.69
CA THR A 3 -27.18 19.68 17.64
C THR A 3 -27.43 20.49 16.36
N ASP A 4 -27.71 21.78 16.51
CA ASP A 4 -28.05 22.67 15.40
C ASP A 4 -26.87 23.59 15.07
N PHE A 5 -26.52 23.72 13.79
CA PHE A 5 -25.41 24.55 13.34
C PHE A 5 -25.60 25.02 11.89
N THR A 6 -24.68 25.83 11.37
CA THR A 6 -24.68 26.20 9.94
C THR A 6 -23.59 25.42 9.22
N LEU A 7 -23.95 24.56 8.27
CA LEU A 7 -23.04 23.81 7.42
C LEU A 7 -23.03 24.43 6.01
N ASN A 8 -21.86 24.87 5.55
CA ASN A 8 -21.67 25.37 4.18
C ASN A 8 -22.70 26.46 3.78
N GLY A 9 -23.08 27.30 4.74
CA GLY A 9 -24.06 28.39 4.55
C GLY A 9 -25.53 28.00 4.70
N ALA A 10 -25.84 26.72 4.93
CA ALA A 10 -27.20 26.23 5.17
C ALA A 10 -27.39 25.77 6.64
N PRO A 11 -28.58 25.91 7.23
CA PRO A 11 -28.89 25.30 8.52
C PRO A 11 -28.77 23.76 8.45
N ALA A 12 -28.16 23.15 9.46
CA ALA A 12 -28.06 21.71 9.64
C ALA A 12 -28.42 21.34 11.08
N SER A 13 -29.00 20.15 11.25
CA SER A 13 -29.33 19.55 12.55
C SER A 13 -28.89 18.09 12.49
N ILE A 14 -28.23 17.61 13.54
CA ILE A 14 -27.71 16.24 13.62
C ILE A 14 -28.13 15.58 14.93
N ASP A 15 -28.24 14.25 14.93
CA ASP A 15 -28.54 13.51 16.14
C ASP A 15 -27.37 13.49 17.13
N GLY A 16 -27.71 13.41 18.42
CA GLY A 16 -26.75 13.41 19.52
C GLY A 16 -26.01 12.09 19.73
N SER A 17 -26.29 11.04 18.94
CA SER A 17 -25.64 9.73 19.05
C SER A 17 -24.24 9.68 18.44
N HIS A 18 -23.86 10.66 17.61
CA HIS A 18 -22.50 10.72 17.05
C HIS A 18 -21.47 11.14 18.10
N GLU A 19 -20.35 10.42 18.18
CA GLU A 19 -19.28 10.72 19.14
C GLU A 19 -18.58 12.06 18.87
N HIS A 20 -18.52 12.46 17.59
CA HIS A 20 -17.80 13.65 17.13
C HIS A 20 -18.33 14.14 15.78
N LEU A 21 -18.02 15.39 15.44
CA LEU A 21 -18.48 16.07 14.23
C LEU A 21 -18.17 15.30 12.93
N LEU A 22 -17.04 14.59 12.84
CA LEU A 22 -16.72 13.80 11.63
C LEU A 22 -17.75 12.72 11.32
N GLY A 23 -18.24 12.02 12.35
CA GLY A 23 -19.22 10.95 12.21
C GLY A 23 -20.53 11.52 11.72
N ALA A 24 -21.00 12.60 12.34
CA ALA A 24 -22.22 13.28 11.90
C ALA A 24 -22.12 13.82 10.46
N LEU A 25 -20.99 14.44 10.09
CA LEU A 25 -20.78 14.93 8.73
C LEU A 25 -20.85 13.80 7.69
N ARG A 26 -20.21 12.66 7.94
CA ARG A 26 -20.10 11.57 6.97
C ARG A 26 -21.31 10.66 6.98
N ASP A 27 -21.72 10.20 8.15
CA ASP A 27 -22.67 9.11 8.33
C ASP A 27 -24.13 9.60 8.32
N GLU A 28 -24.41 10.85 8.74
CA GLU A 28 -25.78 11.42 8.73
C GLU A 28 -25.97 12.45 7.61
N LEU A 29 -25.01 13.34 7.39
CA LEU A 29 -25.15 14.45 6.44
C LEU A 29 -24.59 14.17 5.04
N GLY A 30 -23.91 13.04 4.83
CA GLY A 30 -23.37 12.65 3.51
C GLY A 30 -22.24 13.57 2.99
N VAL A 31 -21.46 14.19 3.88
CA VAL A 31 -20.35 15.08 3.56
C VAL A 31 -19.03 14.33 3.68
N PHE A 32 -18.43 14.00 2.52
CA PHE A 32 -17.29 13.08 2.45
C PHE A 32 -15.93 13.75 2.21
N SER A 33 -15.84 15.06 1.95
CA SER A 33 -14.53 15.70 1.81
C SER A 33 -13.64 15.59 3.06
N PRO A 34 -14.16 15.66 4.31
CA PRO A 34 -13.37 15.35 5.49
C PRO A 34 -13.18 13.82 5.56
N LYS A 35 -11.95 13.36 5.30
CA LYS A 35 -11.66 11.92 5.24
C LYS A 35 -11.39 11.34 6.62
N ASP A 36 -11.95 10.16 6.89
CA ASP A 36 -11.69 9.41 8.12
C ASP A 36 -10.44 8.55 7.96
N GLY A 37 -9.33 9.05 8.51
CA GLY A 37 -8.04 8.33 8.47
C GLY A 37 -7.60 7.75 9.81
N CYS A 38 -7.70 8.54 10.88
CA CYS A 38 -7.20 8.16 12.21
C CYS A 38 -8.24 8.38 13.31
N SER A 39 -9.52 8.51 12.95
CA SER A 39 -10.55 8.79 13.93
C SER A 39 -10.54 7.73 15.05
N PRO A 40 -10.75 8.13 16.32
CA PRO A 40 -11.00 9.50 16.80
C PRO A 40 -9.73 10.27 17.17
N THR A 41 -8.52 9.73 17.03
CA THR A 41 -7.28 10.26 17.65
C THR A 41 -6.82 11.67 17.20
N GLY A 42 -7.33 12.17 16.08
CA GLY A 42 -7.05 13.51 15.57
C GLY A 42 -5.62 13.77 15.06
N GLN A 43 -4.81 12.74 14.84
CA GLN A 43 -3.39 12.86 14.48
C GLN A 43 -3.12 13.18 13.00
N CYS A 44 -3.94 12.67 12.08
CA CYS A 44 -3.63 12.73 10.65
C CYS A 44 -4.06 14.03 9.96
N GLY A 45 -5.03 14.77 10.52
CA GLY A 45 -5.57 15.99 9.91
C GLY A 45 -6.39 15.79 8.63
N CYS A 46 -6.66 14.55 8.19
CA CYS A 46 -7.42 14.29 6.95
C CYS A 46 -8.87 14.80 7.01
N CYS A 47 -9.47 14.83 8.20
CA CYS A 47 -10.80 15.37 8.47
C CYS A 47 -10.79 16.86 8.88
N THR A 48 -9.84 17.65 8.39
CA THR A 48 -9.77 19.08 8.72
C THR A 48 -10.95 19.83 8.09
N VAL A 49 -11.68 20.61 8.88
CA VAL A 49 -12.76 21.52 8.48
C VAL A 49 -12.54 22.89 9.11
N LEU A 50 -13.29 23.92 8.71
CA LEU A 50 -13.31 25.19 9.44
C LEU A 50 -14.51 25.21 10.38
N VAL A 51 -14.27 25.52 11.65
CA VAL A 51 -15.32 25.82 12.64
C VAL A 51 -15.09 27.26 13.09
N ASP A 52 -16.05 28.15 12.82
CA ASP A 52 -15.96 29.59 13.02
C ASP A 52 -14.67 30.20 12.42
N GLY A 53 -14.37 29.82 11.18
CA GLY A 53 -13.18 30.27 10.44
C GLY A 53 -11.84 29.68 10.90
N LYS A 54 -11.83 28.76 11.87
CA LYS A 54 -10.61 28.12 12.38
C LYS A 54 -10.51 26.68 11.89
N ALA A 55 -9.37 26.29 11.33
CA ALA A 55 -9.08 24.89 11.03
C ALA A 55 -9.16 24.02 12.31
N ARG A 56 -10.06 23.03 12.29
CA ARG A 56 -10.29 22.04 13.34
C ARG A 56 -10.30 20.64 12.74
N VAL A 57 -9.88 19.68 13.55
CA VAL A 57 -9.93 18.26 13.19
C VAL A 57 -11.29 17.74 13.63
N ALA A 58 -12.15 17.36 12.67
CA ALA A 58 -13.55 17.04 12.94
C ALA A 58 -13.75 15.83 13.87
N CYS A 59 -12.88 14.80 13.83
CA CYS A 59 -12.97 13.64 14.73
C CYS A 59 -12.65 13.93 16.20
N GLN A 60 -12.13 15.12 16.51
CA GLN A 60 -11.87 15.60 17.88
C GLN A 60 -12.76 16.80 18.27
N THR A 61 -13.74 17.13 17.43
CA THR A 61 -14.68 18.22 17.67
C THR A 61 -15.99 17.61 18.18
N SER A 62 -16.33 17.88 19.44
CA SER A 62 -17.58 17.42 20.05
C SER A 62 -18.80 18.14 19.48
N LEU A 63 -19.97 17.51 19.56
CA LEU A 63 -21.22 18.11 19.09
C LEU A 63 -21.57 19.38 19.89
N ASP A 64 -21.35 19.39 21.21
CA ASP A 64 -21.52 20.57 22.07
C ASP A 64 -20.72 21.80 21.62
N LYS A 65 -19.53 21.61 21.02
CA LYS A 65 -18.69 22.70 20.49
C LYS A 65 -19.12 23.14 19.10
N THR A 66 -20.00 22.38 18.47
CA THR A 66 -20.53 22.62 17.12
C THR A 66 -21.89 23.34 17.19
N GLU A 67 -22.62 23.21 18.30
CA GLU A 67 -23.88 23.91 18.54
C GLU A 67 -23.76 25.42 18.26
N GLY A 68 -24.60 25.91 17.33
CA GLY A 68 -24.63 27.30 16.87
C GLY A 68 -23.43 27.75 16.03
N ALA A 69 -22.44 26.89 15.78
CA ALA A 69 -21.23 27.23 15.05
C ALA A 69 -21.46 27.30 13.53
N THR A 70 -20.54 27.95 12.82
CA THR A 70 -20.44 27.85 11.36
C THR A 70 -19.37 26.84 10.98
N VAL A 71 -19.78 25.73 10.38
CA VAL A 71 -18.92 24.68 9.84
C VAL A 71 -18.80 24.84 8.33
N VAL A 72 -17.56 24.92 7.83
CA VAL A 72 -17.26 24.95 6.40
C VAL A 72 -16.35 23.77 6.06
N THR A 73 -16.84 22.91 5.17
CA THR A 73 -16.07 21.83 4.53
C THR A 73 -15.59 22.28 3.15
N LEU A 74 -14.94 21.39 2.39
CA LEU A 74 -14.41 21.74 1.07
C LEU A 74 -15.53 22.09 0.07
N GLU A 75 -16.70 21.48 0.24
CA GLU A 75 -17.93 21.74 -0.51
C GLU A 75 -18.50 23.14 -0.26
N GLY A 76 -18.21 23.76 0.90
CA GLY A 76 -18.66 25.12 1.25
C GLY A 76 -17.69 26.23 0.84
N ILE A 77 -16.59 25.91 0.15
CA ILE A 77 -15.66 26.90 -0.38
C ILE A 77 -16.19 27.45 -1.70
N GLU A 78 -16.07 28.76 -1.89
CA GLU A 78 -16.44 29.43 -3.14
C GLU A 78 -15.85 28.72 -4.38
N PRO A 79 -16.65 28.44 -5.43
CA PRO A 79 -16.23 27.61 -6.56
C PRO A 79 -14.90 28.05 -7.20
N ASP A 80 -14.69 29.35 -7.40
CA ASP A 80 -13.46 29.88 -8.00
C ASP A 80 -12.24 29.70 -7.09
N GLN A 81 -12.42 29.76 -5.76
CA GLN A 81 -11.34 29.48 -4.82
C GLN A 81 -11.04 27.99 -4.78
N ARG A 82 -12.08 27.14 -4.79
CA ARG A 82 -11.98 25.69 -4.81
C ARG A 82 -11.24 25.20 -6.06
N GLN A 83 -11.60 25.71 -7.23
CA GLN A 83 -10.94 25.37 -8.49
C GLN A 83 -9.48 25.81 -8.51
N ARG A 84 -9.18 27.05 -8.10
CA ARG A 84 -7.78 27.54 -8.01
C ARG A 84 -6.89 26.67 -7.13
N MET A 85 -7.41 26.19 -6.00
CA MET A 85 -6.68 25.27 -5.14
C MET A 85 -6.44 23.91 -5.81
N ALA A 86 -7.44 23.37 -6.52
CA ALA A 86 -7.30 22.13 -7.28
C ALA A 86 -6.25 22.25 -8.38
N ASP A 87 -6.29 23.33 -9.17
CA ASP A 87 -5.36 23.61 -10.26
C ASP A 87 -3.92 23.71 -9.76
N ALA A 88 -3.69 24.46 -8.68
CA ALA A 88 -2.37 24.58 -8.08
C ALA A 88 -1.84 23.21 -7.61
N PHE A 89 -2.66 22.44 -6.87
CA PHE A 89 -2.23 21.14 -6.38
C PHE A 89 -1.96 20.14 -7.50
N ALA A 90 -2.78 20.16 -8.56
CA ALA A 90 -2.59 19.32 -9.74
C ALA A 90 -1.29 19.69 -10.48
N ALA A 91 -1.09 20.97 -10.78
CA ALA A 91 0.04 21.47 -11.56
C ALA A 91 1.40 21.22 -10.89
N PHE A 92 1.49 21.33 -9.55
CA PHE A 92 2.73 21.06 -8.82
C PHE A 92 2.99 19.57 -8.54
N GLY A 93 2.01 18.69 -8.80
CA GLY A 93 2.07 17.30 -8.33
C GLY A 93 2.03 17.21 -6.80
N ALA A 94 1.27 18.10 -6.16
CA ALA A 94 1.12 18.19 -4.70
C ALA A 94 0.23 17.08 -4.10
N LEU A 95 -0.13 16.08 -4.91
CA LEU A 95 -0.90 14.91 -4.50
C LEU A 95 -0.40 13.64 -5.19
N GLN A 96 -0.69 12.50 -4.56
CA GLN A 96 -0.52 11.16 -5.12
C GLN A 96 -1.84 10.39 -4.94
N CYS A 97 -2.06 9.76 -3.79
CA CYS A 97 -3.31 9.02 -3.52
C CYS A 97 -4.55 9.92 -3.36
N GLY A 98 -4.36 11.20 -3.02
CA GLY A 98 -5.46 12.16 -2.85
C GLY A 98 -6.14 12.15 -1.48
N PHE A 99 -6.01 11.07 -0.69
CA PHE A 99 -6.78 10.90 0.56
C PHE A 99 -6.59 12.03 1.59
N CYS A 100 -5.36 12.50 1.80
CA CYS A 100 -5.10 13.61 2.73
C CYS A 100 -5.37 15.00 2.14
N THR A 101 -5.51 15.11 0.82
CA THR A 101 -5.51 16.38 0.11
C THR A 101 -6.66 17.30 0.52
N PRO A 102 -7.91 16.83 0.69
CA PRO A 102 -9.01 17.68 1.16
C PRO A 102 -8.70 18.38 2.49
N GLY A 103 -8.22 17.63 3.50
CA GLY A 103 -7.84 18.20 4.78
C GLY A 103 -6.67 19.19 4.68
N ILE A 104 -5.71 18.93 3.79
CA ILE A 104 -4.61 19.84 3.48
C ILE A 104 -5.12 21.12 2.80
N LEU A 105 -6.08 21.03 1.88
CA LEU A 105 -6.70 22.21 1.26
C LEU A 105 -7.44 23.06 2.28
N MET A 106 -8.20 22.46 3.20
CA MET A 106 -8.86 23.18 4.29
C MET A 106 -7.85 23.88 5.22
N ARG A 107 -6.71 23.23 5.50
CA ARG A 107 -5.61 23.84 6.25
C ARG A 107 -5.00 25.01 5.47
N THR A 108 -4.73 24.83 4.18
CA THR A 108 -4.21 25.85 3.28
C THR A 108 -5.13 27.07 3.23
N LYS A 109 -6.43 26.87 3.00
CA LYS A 109 -7.42 27.95 3.08
C LYS A 109 -7.34 28.71 4.41
N SER A 110 -7.31 28.01 5.54
CA SER A 110 -7.20 28.68 6.85
C SER A 110 -5.92 29.51 7.00
N MET A 111 -4.80 29.08 6.40
CA MET A 111 -3.55 29.84 6.40
C MET A 111 -3.64 31.09 5.52
N LEU A 112 -4.20 30.95 4.31
CA LEU A 112 -4.37 32.05 3.36
C LEU A 112 -5.33 33.12 3.90
N ASP A 113 -6.48 32.72 4.44
CA ASP A 113 -7.47 33.64 5.01
C ASP A 113 -6.87 34.43 6.18
N LYS A 114 -6.07 33.77 7.04
CA LYS A 114 -5.34 34.45 8.14
C LYS A 114 -4.23 35.37 7.64
N ALA A 115 -3.51 34.98 6.60
CA ALA A 115 -2.47 35.82 6.01
C ALA A 115 -3.08 37.09 5.39
N ALA A 116 -4.17 36.94 4.65
CA ALA A 116 -4.94 38.05 4.09
C ALA A 116 -5.49 38.98 5.18
N ALA A 117 -6.12 38.42 6.23
CA ALA A 117 -6.70 39.22 7.32
C ALA A 117 -5.65 39.98 8.17
N SER A 118 -4.43 39.46 8.27
CA SER A 118 -3.35 40.07 9.07
C SER A 118 -2.40 40.96 8.27
N GLY A 119 -2.39 40.85 6.93
CA GLY A 119 -1.43 41.53 6.06
C GLY A 119 0.02 41.05 6.17
N ALA A 120 0.28 39.98 6.95
CA ALA A 120 1.64 39.54 7.27
C ALA A 120 2.26 38.56 6.25
N GLY A 121 1.54 38.23 5.16
CA GLY A 121 1.93 37.21 4.18
C GLY A 121 2.01 35.78 4.76
N LEU A 122 2.27 34.80 3.89
CA LEU A 122 2.51 33.40 4.26
C LEU A 122 3.87 32.95 3.70
N THR A 123 4.83 32.72 4.59
CA THR A 123 6.17 32.20 4.22
C THR A 123 6.19 30.67 4.21
N ARG A 124 7.13 30.06 3.46
CA ARG A 124 7.34 28.60 3.46
C ARG A 124 7.48 28.01 4.84
N ASP A 125 8.33 28.59 5.68
CA ASP A 125 8.62 28.07 7.02
C ASP A 125 7.37 28.08 7.91
N LYS A 126 6.55 29.13 7.80
CA LYS A 126 5.29 29.23 8.52
C LYS A 126 4.29 28.20 7.98
N ALA A 127 4.19 28.06 6.66
CA ALA A 127 3.36 27.05 6.03
C ALA A 127 3.78 25.63 6.46
N ALA A 128 5.07 25.30 6.43
CA ALA A 128 5.62 24.02 6.84
C ALA A 128 5.31 23.69 8.30
N ARG A 129 5.51 24.63 9.23
CA ARG A 129 5.17 24.45 10.65
C ARG A 129 3.68 24.21 10.86
N LEU A 130 2.83 24.98 10.18
CA LEU A 130 1.38 24.84 10.28
C LEU A 130 0.88 23.57 9.59
N MET A 131 1.54 23.11 8.52
CA MET A 131 1.20 21.87 7.82
C MET A 131 1.54 20.61 8.63
N GLY A 132 2.34 20.73 9.70
CA GLY A 132 2.59 19.63 10.64
C GLY A 132 1.33 19.07 11.31
N GLY A 133 0.18 19.77 11.23
CA GLY A 133 -1.13 19.24 11.65
C GLY A 133 -1.82 18.33 10.62
N ASN A 134 -1.19 18.09 9.45
CA ASN A 134 -1.72 17.27 8.37
C ASN A 134 -0.65 16.29 7.89
N LEU A 135 -0.92 14.99 8.04
CA LEU A 135 -0.02 13.94 7.60
C LEU A 135 -0.20 13.67 6.10
N CYS A 136 0.90 13.45 5.39
CA CYS A 136 0.92 12.92 4.03
C CYS A 136 1.98 11.82 3.93
N ARG A 137 1.56 10.59 3.62
CA ARG A 137 2.49 9.46 3.51
C ARG A 137 3.14 9.33 2.12
N CYS A 138 2.63 10.04 1.12
CA CYS A 138 3.00 9.81 -0.28
C CYS A 138 4.04 10.80 -0.83
N THR A 139 3.88 12.11 -0.57
CA THR A 139 4.52 13.17 -1.38
C THR A 139 5.83 13.72 -0.80
N GLY A 140 6.10 13.52 0.49
CA GLY A 140 7.26 14.14 1.15
C GLY A 140 7.16 15.67 1.32
N TYR A 141 5.95 16.25 1.22
CA TYR A 141 5.60 17.65 1.48
C TYR A 141 6.16 18.73 0.56
N THR A 142 7.31 18.54 -0.08
CA THR A 142 7.96 19.61 -0.88
C THR A 142 6.99 20.21 -1.91
N LYS A 143 6.30 19.37 -2.68
CA LYS A 143 5.34 19.82 -3.71
C LYS A 143 4.05 20.42 -3.14
N ILE A 144 3.63 20.00 -1.95
CA ILE A 144 2.51 20.62 -1.23
C ILE A 144 2.89 22.05 -0.84
N LEU A 145 4.09 22.25 -0.31
CA LEU A 145 4.56 23.59 0.07
C LEU A 145 4.75 24.48 -1.16
N ASP A 146 5.26 23.96 -2.28
CA ASP A 146 5.36 24.70 -3.54
C ASP A 146 3.97 25.21 -3.99
N ALA A 147 2.92 24.37 -3.92
CA ALA A 147 1.56 24.77 -4.26
C ALA A 147 0.98 25.82 -3.28
N VAL A 148 1.24 25.67 -1.98
CA VAL A 148 0.78 26.64 -0.95
C VAL A 148 1.44 28.00 -1.14
N GLU A 149 2.73 28.04 -1.48
CA GLU A 149 3.44 29.30 -1.77
C GLU A 149 2.89 30.00 -3.00
N ALA A 150 2.63 29.26 -4.07
CA ALA A 150 2.03 29.80 -5.29
C ALA A 150 0.65 30.41 -4.99
N LEU A 151 -0.22 29.68 -4.28
CA LEU A 151 -1.52 30.20 -3.84
C LEU A 151 -1.40 31.44 -2.94
N ALA A 152 -0.38 31.52 -2.08
CA ALA A 152 -0.13 32.69 -1.24
C ALA A 152 0.35 33.92 -2.03
N ALA A 153 0.99 33.69 -3.19
CA ALA A 153 1.40 34.73 -4.13
C ALA A 153 0.30 35.08 -5.16
N ASP A 154 -0.88 34.47 -5.08
CA ASP A 154 -1.95 34.52 -6.09
C ASP A 154 -1.47 34.04 -7.47
N GLU A 155 -0.50 33.12 -7.48
CA GLU A 155 0.04 32.45 -8.66
C GLU A 155 -0.57 31.04 -8.75
N VAL A 156 -1.34 30.78 -9.82
CA VAL A 156 -1.86 29.44 -10.12
C VAL A 156 -1.32 29.04 -11.50
N PRO A 157 -0.32 28.13 -11.57
CA PRO A 157 0.18 27.67 -12.85
C PRO A 157 -0.90 26.86 -13.58
N VAL A 158 -0.84 26.93 -14.91
CA VAL A 158 -1.75 26.16 -15.76
C VAL A 158 -1.44 24.67 -15.60
N ALA A 159 -2.45 23.90 -15.20
CA ALA A 159 -2.40 22.45 -15.19
C ALA A 159 -2.27 21.93 -16.63
N VAL A 160 -1.12 21.35 -16.98
CA VAL A 160 -0.84 20.81 -18.33
C VAL A 160 -1.07 19.31 -18.34
N GLN A 161 -1.82 18.80 -19.31
CA GLN A 161 -2.02 17.36 -19.47
C GLN A 161 -0.76 16.67 -20.01
N PRO A 162 -0.55 15.37 -19.69
CA PRO A 162 0.51 14.58 -20.32
C PRO A 162 0.36 14.52 -21.85
N ARG A 163 1.49 14.57 -22.57
CA ARG A 163 1.55 14.56 -24.05
C ARG A 163 2.20 13.31 -24.64
N GLY A 164 2.37 12.27 -23.84
CA GLY A 164 3.13 11.07 -24.20
C GLY A 164 4.07 10.63 -23.08
N VAL A 165 4.81 9.56 -23.34
CA VAL A 165 5.68 8.91 -22.35
C VAL A 165 6.80 9.86 -21.92
N GLY A 166 6.96 10.02 -20.60
CA GLY A 166 8.02 10.86 -20.01
C GLY A 166 7.74 12.37 -20.03
N SER A 167 6.59 12.78 -20.57
CA SER A 167 6.16 14.19 -20.50
C SER A 167 5.84 14.62 -19.06
N ARG A 168 6.10 15.90 -18.76
CA ARG A 168 5.69 16.52 -17.50
C ARG A 168 4.26 17.04 -17.64
N GLY A 169 3.33 16.45 -16.89
CA GLY A 169 1.93 16.87 -16.85
C GLY A 169 1.27 16.49 -15.52
N ILE A 170 0.01 16.88 -15.35
CA ILE A 170 -0.78 16.53 -14.18
C ILE A 170 -1.08 15.02 -14.15
N LYS A 171 -1.31 14.51 -12.94
CA LYS A 171 -1.77 13.14 -12.74
C LYS A 171 -3.18 12.96 -13.34
N TYR A 172 -3.47 11.77 -13.86
CA TYR A 172 -4.84 11.37 -14.17
C TYR A 172 -5.77 11.65 -12.96
N GLU A 173 -6.92 12.28 -13.22
CA GLU A 173 -7.91 12.72 -12.21
C GLU A 173 -7.37 13.63 -11.09
N ALA A 174 -6.26 14.35 -11.31
CA ALA A 174 -5.63 15.17 -10.27
C ALA A 174 -6.59 16.15 -9.57
N HIS A 175 -7.50 16.79 -10.32
CA HIS A 175 -8.47 17.73 -9.77
C HIS A 175 -9.48 17.04 -8.83
N ALA A 176 -10.11 15.95 -9.28
CA ALA A 176 -11.09 15.21 -8.47
C ALA A 176 -10.44 14.62 -7.21
N LEU A 177 -9.20 14.13 -7.31
CA LEU A 177 -8.41 13.66 -6.18
C LEU A 177 -8.02 14.79 -5.22
N ALA A 178 -7.69 15.98 -5.74
CA ALA A 178 -7.38 17.13 -4.90
C ALA A 178 -8.59 17.57 -4.08
N LEU A 179 -9.75 17.60 -4.72
CA LEU A 179 -11.00 18.07 -4.14
C LEU A 179 -11.75 17.02 -3.32
N GLY A 180 -11.29 15.76 -3.32
CA GLY A 180 -11.97 14.67 -2.63
C GLY A 180 -13.30 14.27 -3.27
N ASP A 181 -13.54 14.70 -4.51
CA ASP A 181 -14.75 14.40 -5.30
C ASP A 181 -14.76 12.97 -5.84
N ARG A 182 -13.57 12.38 -6.01
CA ARG A 182 -13.45 10.95 -6.27
C ARG A 182 -13.75 10.18 -4.96
N PRO A 183 -14.75 9.28 -4.94
CA PRO A 183 -15.06 8.52 -3.74
C PRO A 183 -13.99 7.46 -3.46
N PHE A 184 -13.60 7.35 -2.18
CA PHE A 184 -12.98 6.15 -1.63
C PHE A 184 -14.08 5.16 -1.20
N ILE A 185 -13.73 3.92 -0.90
CA ILE A 185 -14.73 2.88 -0.56
C ILE A 185 -15.57 3.31 0.64
N ASP A 186 -14.95 3.93 1.66
CA ASP A 186 -15.69 4.40 2.83
C ASP A 186 -16.68 5.53 2.52
N ASP A 187 -16.51 6.23 1.40
CA ASP A 187 -17.42 7.28 0.93
C ASP A 187 -18.64 6.73 0.15
N MET A 188 -18.63 5.43 -0.22
CA MET A 188 -19.71 4.82 -1.01
C MET A 188 -20.90 4.41 -0.13
N VAL A 189 -22.11 4.80 -0.53
CA VAL A 189 -23.35 4.55 0.23
C VAL A 189 -24.44 4.01 -0.71
N PRO A 190 -24.40 2.70 -1.05
CA PRO A 190 -25.49 2.09 -1.80
C PRO A 190 -26.80 2.08 -0.99
N VAL A 191 -27.92 1.88 -1.69
CA VAL A 191 -29.23 1.70 -1.04
C VAL A 191 -29.19 0.46 -0.15
N ASP A 192 -29.82 0.55 1.01
CA ASP A 192 -29.93 -0.55 1.99
C ASP A 192 -28.58 -1.06 2.52
N LEU A 193 -27.60 -0.16 2.64
CA LEU A 193 -26.29 -0.47 3.18
C LEU A 193 -26.35 -0.89 4.66
N ALA A 194 -25.77 -2.06 4.96
CA ALA A 194 -25.42 -2.46 6.32
C ALA A 194 -23.91 -2.27 6.60
N HIS A 195 -23.55 -2.18 7.88
CA HIS A 195 -22.18 -1.93 8.32
C HIS A 195 -21.61 -3.08 9.13
N GLY A 196 -20.36 -3.46 8.82
CA GLY A 196 -19.59 -4.47 9.54
C GLY A 196 -18.65 -3.89 10.59
N ALA A 197 -18.45 -4.62 11.69
CA ALA A 197 -17.39 -4.39 12.68
C ALA A 197 -16.86 -5.71 13.23
N PHE A 198 -15.60 -5.74 13.68
CA PHE A 198 -14.92 -6.96 14.07
C PHE A 198 -14.71 -7.08 15.58
N LYS A 199 -14.80 -8.32 16.08
CA LYS A 199 -14.20 -8.75 17.34
C LYS A 199 -12.85 -9.42 17.00
N LEU A 200 -11.76 -8.71 17.28
CA LEU A 200 -10.41 -9.25 17.17
C LEU A 200 -10.03 -10.06 18.42
N ALA A 201 -8.94 -10.84 18.32
CA ALA A 201 -8.41 -11.66 19.39
C ALA A 201 -7.92 -10.81 20.58
N ASP A 202 -8.28 -11.24 21.80
CA ASP A 202 -7.84 -10.58 23.03
C ASP A 202 -6.42 -11.03 23.46
N HIS A 203 -5.98 -12.18 22.95
CA HIS A 203 -4.69 -12.80 23.25
C HIS A 203 -4.00 -13.23 21.97
N ALA A 204 -2.70 -12.93 21.85
CA ALA A 204 -1.90 -13.31 20.67
C ALA A 204 -1.72 -14.83 20.53
N ARG A 205 -1.87 -15.59 21.62
CA ARG A 205 -1.80 -17.05 21.59
C ARG A 205 -2.73 -17.67 22.63
N ALA A 206 -3.86 -18.17 22.20
CA ALA A 206 -4.84 -18.81 23.07
C ALA A 206 -5.73 -19.78 22.29
N ASP A 207 -6.07 -20.93 22.89
CA ASP A 207 -7.11 -21.80 22.33
C ASP A 207 -8.48 -21.16 22.58
N VAL A 208 -9.32 -21.10 21.54
CA VAL A 208 -10.67 -20.55 21.61
C VAL A 208 -11.62 -21.65 22.05
N VAL A 209 -12.09 -21.58 23.30
CA VAL A 209 -12.94 -22.60 23.92
C VAL A 209 -14.41 -22.40 23.59
N ALA A 210 -14.88 -21.15 23.57
CA ALA A 210 -16.25 -20.80 23.23
C ALA A 210 -16.33 -19.34 22.76
N ILE A 211 -17.32 -19.04 21.91
CA ILE A 211 -17.68 -17.69 21.47
C ILE A 211 -19.18 -17.52 21.76
N ASP A 212 -19.54 -16.51 22.55
CA ASP A 212 -20.93 -16.14 22.86
C ASP A 212 -21.28 -14.81 22.19
N THR A 213 -22.28 -14.86 21.30
CA THR A 213 -22.77 -13.72 20.50
C THR A 213 -24.09 -13.16 21.00
N ALA A 214 -24.71 -13.77 22.02
CA ALA A 214 -26.10 -13.48 22.39
C ALA A 214 -26.33 -12.02 22.81
N ALA A 215 -25.38 -11.43 23.54
CA ALA A 215 -25.46 -10.02 23.94
C ALA A 215 -25.34 -9.06 22.76
N ALA A 216 -24.46 -9.38 21.80
CA ALA A 216 -24.30 -8.60 20.57
C ALA A 216 -25.56 -8.69 19.68
N GLU A 217 -26.11 -9.89 19.50
CA GLU A 217 -27.33 -10.13 18.71
C GLU A 217 -28.58 -9.45 19.30
N ALA A 218 -28.61 -9.25 20.62
CA ALA A 218 -29.71 -8.59 21.30
C ALA A 218 -29.72 -7.06 21.14
N VAL A 219 -28.64 -6.45 20.60
CA VAL A 219 -28.57 -5.01 20.38
C VAL A 219 -29.53 -4.60 19.25
N PRO A 220 -30.47 -3.65 19.48
CA PRO A 220 -31.35 -3.16 18.42
C PRO A 220 -30.56 -2.61 17.23
N GLY A 221 -30.94 -3.02 16.02
CA GLY A 221 -30.24 -2.65 14.79
C GLY A 221 -29.12 -3.62 14.37
N VAL A 222 -28.76 -4.60 15.20
CA VAL A 222 -27.90 -5.70 14.74
C VAL A 222 -28.70 -6.61 13.81
N VAL A 223 -28.13 -6.87 12.63
CA VAL A 223 -28.69 -7.74 11.60
C VAL A 223 -28.28 -9.18 11.87
N ARG A 224 -26.97 -9.43 12.08
CA ARG A 224 -26.41 -10.77 12.34
C ARG A 224 -24.97 -10.69 12.85
N VAL A 225 -24.55 -11.70 13.61
CA VAL A 225 -23.14 -11.97 13.94
C VAL A 225 -22.65 -13.18 13.15
N PHE A 226 -21.44 -13.10 12.60
CA PHE A 226 -20.76 -14.13 11.82
C PHE A 226 -19.50 -14.61 12.55
N THR A 227 -19.25 -15.91 12.49
CA THR A 227 -18.07 -16.59 13.05
C THR A 227 -17.47 -17.56 12.04
N GLY A 228 -16.40 -18.27 12.41
CA GLY A 228 -15.86 -19.34 11.56
C GLY A 228 -16.86 -20.45 11.20
N ALA A 229 -17.95 -20.62 11.96
CA ALA A 229 -19.00 -21.60 11.65
C ALA A 229 -19.88 -21.22 10.44
N ASP A 230 -19.88 -19.94 10.06
CA ASP A 230 -20.68 -19.43 8.94
C ASP A 230 -19.95 -19.52 7.60
N VAL A 231 -18.65 -19.86 7.59
CA VAL A 231 -17.83 -19.99 6.38
C VAL A 231 -18.22 -21.26 5.63
N PRO A 232 -18.83 -21.19 4.43
CA PRO A 232 -19.28 -22.37 3.71
C PRO A 232 -18.14 -23.11 2.99
N GLY A 233 -17.06 -22.41 2.65
CA GLY A 233 -15.92 -22.94 1.93
C GLY A 233 -14.66 -23.01 2.78
N GLU A 234 -13.58 -22.44 2.27
CA GLU A 234 -12.27 -22.53 2.93
C GLU A 234 -12.10 -21.49 4.03
N LEU A 235 -11.67 -21.94 5.22
CA LEU A 235 -11.46 -21.08 6.39
C LEU A 235 -10.16 -20.26 6.31
N ARG A 236 -9.28 -20.54 5.34
CA ARG A 236 -7.98 -19.87 5.19
C ARG A 236 -7.80 -19.26 3.81
N HIS A 237 -7.16 -18.10 3.79
CA HIS A 237 -6.74 -17.36 2.60
C HIS A 237 -5.23 -17.07 2.67
N GLY A 238 -4.71 -16.36 1.67
CA GLY A 238 -3.32 -15.86 1.69
C GLY A 238 -2.73 -15.80 0.29
N LEU A 239 -1.62 -15.09 0.08
CA LEU A 239 -1.09 -14.87 -1.27
C LEU A 239 -0.42 -16.11 -1.86
N ILE A 240 0.63 -16.59 -1.20
CA ILE A 240 1.44 -17.73 -1.66
C ILE A 240 1.04 -19.01 -0.93
N HIS A 241 0.98 -18.94 0.41
CA HIS A 241 0.41 -20.00 1.24
C HIS A 241 -0.98 -19.57 1.68
N LYS A 242 -1.92 -20.51 1.66
CA LYS A 242 -3.30 -20.31 2.14
C LYS A 242 -3.35 -20.66 3.63
N ASP A 243 -2.63 -19.89 4.43
CA ASP A 243 -2.36 -20.18 5.85
C ASP A 243 -2.97 -19.17 6.83
N TRP A 244 -3.56 -18.07 6.34
CA TRP A 244 -4.16 -17.03 7.17
C TRP A 244 -5.67 -17.27 7.37
N PRO A 245 -6.15 -17.50 8.60
CA PRO A 245 -7.57 -17.75 8.87
C PRO A 245 -8.45 -16.52 8.63
N VAL A 246 -9.61 -16.72 8.00
CA VAL A 246 -10.68 -15.71 7.86
C VAL A 246 -11.32 -15.42 9.23
N PHE A 247 -11.50 -16.47 10.03
CA PHE A 247 -11.85 -16.41 11.44
C PHE A 247 -11.07 -17.48 12.21
N ILE A 248 -10.77 -17.24 13.49
CA ILE A 248 -10.37 -18.29 14.42
C ILE A 248 -11.65 -18.90 15.01
N PRO A 249 -11.98 -20.17 14.69
CA PRO A 249 -13.21 -20.80 15.16
C PRO A 249 -13.05 -21.30 16.59
N VAL A 250 -14.17 -21.71 17.20
CA VAL A 250 -14.14 -22.55 18.41
C VAL A 250 -13.33 -23.83 18.13
N GLY A 251 -12.39 -24.16 19.01
CA GLY A 251 -11.42 -25.23 18.84
C GLY A 251 -10.16 -24.83 18.06
N GLY A 252 -10.12 -23.62 17.49
CA GLY A 252 -8.92 -23.04 16.90
C GLY A 252 -8.03 -22.33 17.92
N ARG A 253 -6.88 -21.84 17.48
CA ARG A 253 -5.94 -21.08 18.32
C ARG A 253 -5.52 -19.78 17.65
N THR A 254 -5.58 -18.69 18.41
CA THR A 254 -5.06 -17.39 17.97
C THR A 254 -3.55 -17.43 17.86
N SER A 255 -3.00 -16.70 16.90
CA SER A 255 -1.59 -16.63 16.56
C SER A 255 -1.05 -15.19 16.59
N TYR A 256 -1.92 -14.18 16.58
CA TYR A 256 -1.59 -12.78 16.90
C TYR A 256 -2.86 -11.97 17.25
N LEU A 257 -2.69 -10.70 17.67
CA LEU A 257 -3.81 -9.83 18.10
C LEU A 257 -4.70 -9.33 16.95
N GLY A 258 -4.30 -9.51 15.69
CA GLY A 258 -5.15 -9.16 14.54
C GLY A 258 -6.06 -10.30 14.07
N ASP A 259 -5.99 -11.47 14.70
CA ASP A 259 -6.87 -12.58 14.36
C ASP A 259 -8.33 -12.20 14.60
N VAL A 260 -9.18 -12.50 13.63
CA VAL A 260 -10.61 -12.19 13.69
C VAL A 260 -11.34 -13.35 14.36
N ILE A 261 -12.12 -13.06 15.42
CA ILE A 261 -12.95 -14.06 16.10
C ILE A 261 -14.37 -14.05 15.54
N ALA A 262 -14.93 -12.85 15.37
CA ALA A 262 -16.29 -12.67 14.87
C ALA A 262 -16.43 -11.34 14.12
N MET A 263 -17.47 -11.24 13.30
CA MET A 263 -17.90 -10.01 12.63
C MET A 263 -19.37 -9.74 12.96
N VAL A 264 -19.69 -8.54 13.43
CA VAL A 264 -21.06 -8.08 13.65
C VAL A 264 -21.48 -7.18 12.50
N VAL A 265 -22.68 -7.41 11.98
CA VAL A 265 -23.31 -6.56 10.95
C VAL A 265 -24.55 -5.90 11.53
N ALA A 266 -24.68 -4.58 11.35
CA ALA A 266 -25.79 -3.78 11.84
C ALA A 266 -26.27 -2.75 10.80
N GLU A 267 -27.39 -2.09 11.09
CA GLU A 267 -27.98 -1.02 10.27
C GLU A 267 -27.06 0.20 10.14
N ASP A 268 -26.23 0.48 11.16
CA ASP A 268 -25.30 1.60 11.15
C ASP A 268 -23.94 1.23 11.78
N ARG A 269 -22.94 2.05 11.47
CA ARG A 269 -21.54 1.86 11.90
C ARG A 269 -21.38 1.85 13.42
N ASN A 270 -22.08 2.73 14.14
CA ASN A 270 -21.92 2.85 15.59
C ASN A 270 -22.52 1.65 16.30
N THR A 271 -23.70 1.20 15.86
CA THR A 271 -24.35 -0.01 16.38
C THR A 271 -23.48 -1.25 16.12
N ALA A 272 -22.93 -1.42 14.92
CA ALA A 272 -22.05 -2.54 14.61
C ALA A 272 -20.81 -2.55 15.53
N ARG A 273 -20.13 -1.40 15.68
CA ARG A 273 -18.95 -1.27 16.54
C ARG A 273 -19.27 -1.54 18.01
N HIS A 274 -20.38 -0.98 18.52
CA HIS A 274 -20.81 -1.22 19.89
C HIS A 274 -21.09 -2.71 20.13
N ALA A 275 -21.90 -3.34 19.28
CA ALA A 275 -22.27 -4.74 19.42
C ALA A 275 -21.06 -5.68 19.30
N ALA A 276 -20.07 -5.37 18.47
CA ALA A 276 -18.82 -6.15 18.39
C ALA A 276 -18.07 -6.21 19.73
N THR A 277 -18.17 -5.18 20.58
CA THR A 277 -17.55 -5.20 21.93
C THR A 277 -18.26 -6.13 22.92
N LEU A 278 -19.49 -6.57 22.60
CA LEU A 278 -20.32 -7.43 23.45
C LEU A 278 -20.16 -8.91 23.12
N VAL A 279 -19.36 -9.27 22.11
CA VAL A 279 -19.01 -10.67 21.81
C VAL A 279 -18.03 -11.16 22.88
N GLU A 280 -18.46 -12.14 23.68
CA GLU A 280 -17.66 -12.73 24.74
C GLU A 280 -16.94 -13.98 24.22
N VAL A 281 -15.65 -14.10 24.54
CA VAL A 281 -14.82 -15.21 24.07
C VAL A 281 -14.13 -15.85 25.28
N GLN A 282 -14.26 -17.16 25.40
CA GLN A 282 -13.58 -17.95 26.42
C GLN A 282 -12.29 -18.50 25.85
N TYR A 283 -11.17 -18.21 26.51
CA TYR A 283 -9.83 -18.60 26.07
C TYR A 283 -9.14 -19.51 27.09
N ASP A 284 -8.34 -20.44 26.58
CA ASP A 284 -7.21 -21.02 27.33
C ASP A 284 -5.91 -20.35 26.85
N VAL A 285 -5.30 -19.53 27.71
CA VAL A 285 -4.25 -18.56 27.31
C VAL A 285 -2.86 -19.18 27.43
N HIS A 286 -2.09 -19.07 26.35
CA HIS A 286 -0.71 -19.57 26.27
C HIS A 286 0.31 -18.43 26.26
N VAL A 287 1.57 -18.75 26.59
CA VAL A 287 2.67 -17.80 26.42
C VAL A 287 2.99 -17.68 24.92
N PRO A 288 3.01 -16.46 24.34
CA PRO A 288 3.34 -16.27 22.94
C PRO A 288 4.86 -16.45 22.68
N ILE A 289 5.20 -17.07 21.56
CA ILE A 289 6.58 -17.23 21.08
C ILE A 289 6.92 -16.01 20.21
N VAL A 290 7.64 -15.04 20.77
CA VAL A 290 7.88 -13.73 20.13
C VAL A 290 9.34 -13.48 19.73
N ASN A 291 10.28 -14.33 20.14
CA ASN A 291 11.67 -14.23 19.72
C ASN A 291 11.92 -15.17 18.54
N PRO A 292 12.25 -14.66 17.34
CA PRO A 292 12.40 -15.51 16.15
C PRO A 292 13.56 -16.50 16.26
N ILE A 293 14.60 -16.21 17.05
CA ILE A 293 15.73 -17.14 17.27
C ILE A 293 15.31 -18.31 18.14
N GLU A 294 14.51 -18.04 19.18
CA GLU A 294 13.96 -19.09 20.05
C GLU A 294 12.91 -19.91 19.29
N ALA A 295 12.09 -19.27 18.47
CA ALA A 295 11.07 -19.93 17.67
C ALA A 295 11.67 -21.02 16.76
N ILE A 296 12.69 -20.68 15.97
CA ILE A 296 13.31 -21.65 15.04
C ILE A 296 14.09 -22.77 15.74
N ALA A 297 14.41 -22.61 17.03
CA ALA A 297 15.05 -23.64 17.85
C ALA A 297 14.04 -24.49 18.63
N SER A 298 12.77 -24.06 18.70
CA SER A 298 11.70 -24.75 19.41
C SER A 298 11.17 -25.95 18.61
N THR A 299 10.70 -26.96 19.32
CA THR A 299 9.92 -28.08 18.76
C THR A 299 8.41 -27.89 18.93
N GLU A 300 8.01 -26.88 19.71
CA GLU A 300 6.62 -26.44 19.84
C GLU A 300 6.31 -25.47 18.70
N ASP A 301 5.26 -25.78 17.93
CA ASP A 301 4.77 -24.90 16.88
C ASP A 301 4.13 -23.63 17.48
N ALA A 302 4.58 -22.48 16.98
CA ALA A 302 4.08 -21.18 17.41
C ALA A 302 2.66 -20.92 16.89
N VAL A 303 2.33 -21.48 15.72
CA VAL A 303 1.13 -21.13 14.94
C VAL A 303 0.23 -22.35 14.82
N TRP A 304 -1.07 -22.12 14.94
CA TRP A 304 -2.09 -23.16 14.89
C TRP A 304 -2.11 -23.89 13.55
N GLU A 305 -2.01 -25.23 13.59
CA GLU A 305 -2.03 -26.14 12.42
C GLU A 305 -0.96 -25.88 11.36
N LEU A 306 0.10 -25.13 11.67
CA LEU A 306 1.25 -24.98 10.78
C LEU A 306 2.47 -25.70 11.35
N ASP A 307 3.02 -26.62 10.57
CA ASP A 307 4.19 -27.40 10.96
C ASP A 307 5.45 -26.53 10.97
N GLY A 308 6.13 -26.48 12.11
CA GLY A 308 7.44 -25.87 12.30
C GLY A 308 7.44 -24.34 12.31
N ASN A 309 8.49 -23.80 12.94
CA ASN A 309 8.69 -22.36 13.07
C ASN A 309 9.61 -21.76 12.00
N VAL A 310 10.17 -22.57 11.10
CA VAL A 310 10.94 -22.11 9.94
C VAL A 310 9.98 -22.04 8.75
N LEU A 311 9.58 -20.82 8.35
CA LEU A 311 8.75 -20.61 7.18
C LEU A 311 9.53 -20.91 5.89
N SER A 312 10.78 -20.42 5.81
CA SER A 312 11.66 -20.71 4.70
C SER A 312 13.13 -20.51 5.06
N THR A 313 14.01 -21.11 4.26
CA THR A 313 15.45 -20.87 4.29
C THR A 313 15.92 -20.50 2.89
N SER A 314 16.68 -19.41 2.78
CA SER A 314 17.27 -18.93 1.54
C SER A 314 18.79 -18.89 1.68
N THR A 315 19.50 -19.54 0.77
CA THR A 315 20.96 -19.69 0.83
C THR A 315 21.58 -19.56 -0.54
N TYR A 316 22.76 -18.96 -0.62
CA TYR A 316 23.66 -19.10 -1.77
C TYR A 316 25.10 -18.92 -1.30
N ALA A 317 26.02 -19.49 -2.08
CA ALA A 317 27.44 -19.31 -1.88
C ALA A 317 28.13 -19.15 -3.24
N ARG A 318 29.21 -18.38 -3.27
CA ARG A 318 30.05 -18.17 -4.44
C ARG A 318 31.50 -18.00 -4.00
N GLY A 319 32.44 -18.63 -4.71
CA GLY A 319 33.85 -18.61 -4.31
C GLY A 319 34.08 -19.26 -2.95
N ASP A 320 35.05 -18.75 -2.20
CA ASP A 320 35.46 -19.28 -0.89
C ASP A 320 35.52 -18.15 0.15
N ALA A 321 34.38 -17.91 0.81
CA ALA A 321 34.25 -16.85 1.81
C ALA A 321 35.22 -17.02 2.99
N GLU A 322 35.55 -18.25 3.38
CA GLU A 322 36.47 -18.51 4.49
C GLU A 322 37.88 -18.05 4.14
N ASN A 323 38.41 -18.47 2.99
CA ASN A 323 39.72 -18.04 2.52
C ASN A 323 39.76 -16.54 2.20
N GLY A 324 38.71 -15.99 1.60
CA GLY A 324 38.60 -14.55 1.33
C GLY A 324 38.67 -13.70 2.61
N LEU A 325 37.98 -14.13 3.67
CA LEU A 325 38.01 -13.45 4.97
C LEU A 325 39.33 -13.66 5.73
N ALA A 326 39.93 -14.85 5.63
CA ALA A 326 41.24 -15.12 6.24
C ALA A 326 42.38 -14.31 5.60
N GLY A 327 42.27 -14.01 4.30
CA GLY A 327 43.23 -13.19 3.55
C GLY A 327 43.01 -11.68 3.64
N ALA A 328 41.93 -11.22 4.28
CA ALA A 328 41.60 -9.80 4.37
C ALA A 328 42.56 -9.04 5.30
N THR A 329 42.90 -7.80 4.93
CA THR A 329 43.69 -6.90 5.79
C THR A 329 42.83 -6.33 6.91
N HIS A 330 41.60 -5.96 6.59
CA HIS A 330 40.62 -5.41 7.52
C HIS A 330 39.36 -6.27 7.50
N VAL A 331 38.81 -6.57 8.67
CA VAL A 331 37.59 -7.37 8.82
C VAL A 331 36.64 -6.72 9.81
N VAL A 332 35.40 -6.52 9.38
CA VAL A 332 34.28 -6.10 10.23
C VAL A 332 33.47 -7.34 10.61
N ARG A 333 33.12 -7.45 11.89
CA ARG A 333 32.19 -8.45 12.44
C ARG A 333 31.14 -7.75 13.27
N GLU A 334 29.96 -7.57 12.71
CA GLU A 334 28.91 -6.78 13.33
C GLU A 334 27.55 -7.48 13.22
N THR A 335 26.67 -7.27 14.20
CA THR A 335 25.24 -7.61 14.06
C THR A 335 24.43 -6.34 13.90
N PHE A 336 23.68 -6.25 12.81
CA PHE A 336 22.71 -5.20 12.56
C PHE A 336 21.30 -5.70 12.87
N GLN A 337 20.44 -4.82 13.37
CA GLN A 337 19.04 -5.09 13.61
C GLN A 337 18.20 -4.02 12.94
N THR A 338 17.23 -4.44 12.14
CA THR A 338 16.16 -3.55 11.66
C THR A 338 14.90 -3.74 12.49
N GLN A 339 14.15 -2.67 12.69
CA GLN A 339 12.91 -2.68 13.45
C GLN A 339 11.71 -3.10 12.59
N ARG A 340 10.62 -3.46 13.28
CA ARG A 340 9.31 -3.63 12.67
C ARG A 340 8.76 -2.25 12.31
N ILE A 341 8.35 -2.05 11.05
CA ILE A 341 7.86 -0.75 10.57
C ILE A 341 6.46 -0.93 9.99
N ASP A 342 5.56 -0.03 10.38
CA ASP A 342 4.20 0.08 9.84
C ASP A 342 4.16 0.94 8.58
N HIS A 343 3.32 0.55 7.62
CA HIS A 343 3.15 1.26 6.35
C HIS A 343 2.60 2.66 6.57
N ALA A 344 1.70 2.82 7.55
CA ALA A 344 1.04 4.05 7.96
C ALA A 344 0.39 4.79 6.77
N PHE A 345 -0.23 4.04 5.86
CA PHE A 345 -1.14 4.64 4.87
C PHE A 345 -2.32 5.31 5.59
N LEU A 346 -2.85 6.37 5.00
CA LEU A 346 -3.77 7.26 5.70
C LEU A 346 -5.22 6.80 5.64
N GLU A 347 -5.59 6.02 4.62
CA GLU A 347 -6.91 5.39 4.51
C GLU A 347 -6.86 3.97 5.10
N PRO A 348 -7.56 3.69 6.21
CA PRO A 348 -7.75 2.33 6.69
C PRO A 348 -8.34 1.42 5.62
N GLU A 349 -8.16 0.12 5.78
CA GLU A 349 -8.71 -0.86 4.86
C GLU A 349 -10.24 -0.82 4.93
N SER A 350 -10.86 -0.72 3.76
CA SER A 350 -12.29 -0.63 3.59
C SER A 350 -12.68 -1.55 2.43
N THR A 351 -13.78 -2.28 2.62
CA THR A 351 -14.40 -3.11 1.59
C THR A 351 -15.90 -2.84 1.57
N LEU A 352 -16.47 -2.76 0.39
CA LEU A 352 -17.92 -2.79 0.16
C LEU A 352 -18.24 -3.99 -0.72
N ALA A 353 -19.14 -4.87 -0.27
CA ALA A 353 -19.65 -5.98 -1.06
C ALA A 353 -21.14 -5.78 -1.33
N VAL A 354 -21.55 -5.89 -2.60
CA VAL A 354 -22.90 -5.60 -3.10
C VAL A 354 -23.39 -6.81 -3.91
N PRO A 355 -24.42 -7.54 -3.45
CA PRO A 355 -25.07 -8.56 -4.26
C PRO A 355 -25.71 -7.93 -5.50
N VAL A 356 -25.48 -8.54 -6.66
CA VAL A 356 -26.01 -8.12 -7.95
C VAL A 356 -26.96 -9.20 -8.47
N PRO A 357 -28.27 -8.92 -8.52
CA PRO A 357 -29.25 -9.87 -9.05
C PRO A 357 -29.03 -10.19 -10.52
N ALA A 358 -29.44 -11.39 -10.93
CA ALA A 358 -29.55 -11.72 -12.35
C ALA A 358 -30.43 -10.69 -13.10
N GLY A 359 -29.93 -10.22 -14.24
CA GLY A 359 -30.53 -9.24 -15.13
C GLY A 359 -30.06 -7.80 -14.89
N GLU A 360 -29.39 -7.53 -13.77
CA GLU A 360 -28.94 -6.18 -13.42
C GLU A 360 -27.53 -5.87 -13.94
N PRO A 361 -27.25 -4.63 -14.38
CA PRO A 361 -25.90 -4.18 -14.72
C PRO A 361 -24.94 -4.26 -13.54
N LEU A 362 -23.64 -4.47 -13.82
CA LEU A 362 -22.61 -4.38 -12.79
C LEU A 362 -22.38 -2.91 -12.39
N PRO A 363 -22.39 -2.57 -11.10
CA PRO A 363 -22.26 -1.17 -10.66
C PRO A 363 -20.79 -0.67 -10.63
N LEU A 364 -20.02 -0.86 -11.69
CA LEU A 364 -18.60 -0.42 -11.74
C LEU A 364 -18.46 1.10 -11.48
N THR A 365 -17.45 1.53 -10.72
CA THR A 365 -17.21 2.96 -10.41
C THR A 365 -16.30 3.67 -11.40
N ASN A 366 -15.65 2.93 -12.29
CA ASN A 366 -14.71 3.45 -13.28
C ASN A 366 -15.31 3.50 -14.70
N GLY A 367 -16.29 4.40 -14.88
CA GLY A 367 -16.78 4.85 -16.18
C GLY A 367 -18.30 4.93 -16.31
N ASP A 368 -18.80 5.56 -17.38
CA ASP A 368 -20.25 5.72 -17.66
C ASP A 368 -20.96 4.40 -18.00
N THR A 369 -20.21 3.31 -18.16
CA THR A 369 -20.76 1.98 -18.37
C THR A 369 -20.88 1.25 -17.04
N ALA A 370 -22.04 1.34 -16.39
CA ALA A 370 -22.48 0.23 -15.56
C ALA A 370 -22.29 -1.05 -16.39
N GLY A 371 -21.46 -1.98 -15.92
CA GLY A 371 -21.05 -3.14 -16.69
C GLY A 371 -22.25 -3.95 -17.17
N GLN A 372 -22.03 -4.83 -18.15
CA GLN A 372 -23.14 -5.55 -18.79
C GLN A 372 -24.03 -6.29 -17.78
N ALA A 373 -25.33 -6.32 -18.07
CA ALA A 373 -26.28 -7.11 -17.30
C ALA A 373 -25.81 -8.57 -17.21
N VAL A 374 -26.01 -9.20 -16.05
CA VAL A 374 -25.52 -10.55 -15.77
C VAL A 374 -26.65 -11.57 -15.79
N ASP A 375 -26.45 -12.78 -16.31
CA ASP A 375 -27.52 -13.79 -16.38
C ASP A 375 -27.76 -14.55 -15.06
N PHE A 376 -27.00 -14.23 -14.00
CA PHE A 376 -26.98 -14.98 -12.76
C PHE A 376 -26.55 -14.10 -11.58
N ASP A 377 -26.92 -14.48 -10.35
CA ASP A 377 -26.57 -13.71 -9.16
C ASP A 377 -25.06 -13.65 -8.95
N ARG A 378 -24.53 -12.44 -8.75
CA ARG A 378 -23.12 -12.16 -8.51
C ARG A 378 -22.93 -11.36 -7.22
N LEU A 379 -21.68 -11.26 -6.79
CA LEU A 379 -21.24 -10.33 -5.77
C LEU A 379 -20.23 -9.36 -6.37
N MET A 380 -20.56 -8.08 -6.38
CA MET A 380 -19.62 -7.01 -6.65
C MET A 380 -18.85 -6.68 -5.36
N VAL A 381 -17.53 -6.63 -5.42
CA VAL A 381 -16.67 -6.34 -4.28
C VAL A 381 -15.74 -5.18 -4.62
N TYR A 382 -16.01 -4.02 -4.06
CA TYR A 382 -15.09 -2.88 -4.11
C TYR A 382 -14.01 -3.09 -3.05
N SER A 383 -12.81 -3.39 -3.49
CA SER A 383 -11.67 -3.74 -2.65
C SER A 383 -10.65 -2.62 -2.59
N GLY A 384 -10.14 -2.35 -1.38
CA GLY A 384 -8.98 -1.49 -1.14
C GLY A 384 -7.64 -2.22 -1.28
N GLY A 385 -7.65 -3.49 -1.73
CA GLY A 385 -6.48 -4.35 -1.87
C GLY A 385 -5.51 -3.95 -2.99
N GLN A 386 -4.48 -4.77 -3.22
CA GLN A 386 -3.46 -4.54 -4.27
C GLN A 386 -3.45 -5.60 -5.38
N GLY A 387 -4.31 -6.62 -5.32
CA GLY A 387 -4.40 -7.66 -6.35
C GLY A 387 -5.81 -8.15 -6.56
N ILE A 388 -6.39 -7.75 -7.69
CA ILE A 388 -7.80 -7.97 -8.04
C ILE A 388 -8.17 -9.46 -8.14
N TRP A 389 -7.23 -10.28 -8.65
CA TRP A 389 -7.45 -11.70 -8.87
C TRP A 389 -7.32 -12.52 -7.59
N ASP A 390 -6.35 -12.16 -6.74
CA ASP A 390 -6.17 -12.84 -5.47
C ASP A 390 -7.40 -12.60 -4.58
N ASP A 391 -7.89 -11.36 -4.51
CA ASP A 391 -9.14 -11.02 -3.82
C ASP A 391 -10.33 -11.81 -4.38
N ARG A 392 -10.56 -11.78 -5.70
CA ARG A 392 -11.66 -12.51 -6.36
C ARG A 392 -11.62 -14.00 -6.03
N ASN A 393 -10.45 -14.62 -6.20
CA ASN A 393 -10.30 -16.06 -6.11
C ASN A 393 -10.39 -16.55 -4.66
N ASP A 394 -9.82 -15.83 -3.69
CA ASP A 394 -9.94 -16.20 -2.29
C ASP A 394 -11.35 -15.96 -1.75
N ILE A 395 -12.04 -14.88 -2.17
CA ILE A 395 -13.46 -14.69 -1.84
C ILE A 395 -14.31 -15.85 -2.38
N ALA A 396 -14.10 -16.26 -3.64
CA ALA A 396 -14.84 -17.38 -4.23
C ALA A 396 -14.64 -18.69 -3.43
N ARG A 397 -13.39 -18.97 -3.00
CA ARG A 397 -13.06 -20.13 -2.15
C ARG A 397 -13.70 -20.07 -0.77
N ILE A 398 -13.72 -18.90 -0.13
CA ILE A 398 -14.37 -18.68 1.17
C ILE A 398 -15.88 -18.93 1.07
N LEU A 399 -16.50 -18.45 -0.01
CA LEU A 399 -17.94 -18.56 -0.26
C LEU A 399 -18.38 -19.92 -0.84
N ALA A 400 -17.43 -20.78 -1.22
CA ALA A 400 -17.68 -22.03 -1.94
C ALA A 400 -18.47 -21.84 -3.24
N VAL A 401 -18.11 -20.82 -4.02
CA VAL A 401 -18.71 -20.52 -5.34
C VAL A 401 -17.64 -20.45 -6.42
N ASP A 402 -18.07 -20.52 -7.68
CA ASP A 402 -17.19 -20.31 -8.82
C ASP A 402 -16.74 -18.85 -8.92
N THR A 403 -15.54 -18.61 -9.46
CA THR A 403 -14.95 -17.26 -9.53
C THR A 403 -15.73 -16.29 -10.42
N ASP A 404 -16.57 -16.79 -11.33
CA ASP A 404 -17.43 -15.96 -12.20
C ASP A 404 -18.61 -15.31 -11.44
N ARG A 405 -18.90 -15.78 -10.23
CA ARG A 405 -19.85 -15.19 -9.29
C ARG A 405 -19.30 -13.97 -8.59
N ILE A 406 -18.00 -13.77 -8.60
CA ILE A 406 -17.34 -12.67 -7.88
C ILE A 406 -16.74 -11.70 -8.90
N VAL A 407 -17.14 -10.43 -8.79
CA VAL A 407 -16.53 -9.33 -9.55
C VAL A 407 -15.88 -8.40 -8.54
N THR A 408 -14.58 -8.16 -8.69
CA THR A 408 -13.84 -7.28 -7.77
C THR A 408 -13.48 -5.99 -8.50
N GLU A 409 -13.73 -4.83 -7.93
CA GLU A 409 -13.18 -3.57 -8.43
C GLU A 409 -12.14 -3.06 -7.44
N LEU A 410 -10.92 -2.83 -7.92
CA LEU A 410 -9.90 -2.16 -7.11
C LEU A 410 -10.13 -0.65 -7.16
N VAL A 411 -10.72 -0.11 -6.10
CA VAL A 411 -10.92 1.33 -5.99
C VAL A 411 -9.58 1.98 -5.69
N SER A 412 -9.26 3.08 -6.38
CA SER A 412 -8.06 3.85 -6.09
C SER A 412 -8.00 4.20 -4.62
N ASN A 413 -6.98 3.69 -3.92
CA ASN A 413 -6.95 3.71 -2.46
C ASN A 413 -6.00 4.79 -1.92
N GLY A 414 -6.17 5.15 -0.65
CA GLY A 414 -5.42 6.19 0.07
C GLY A 414 -3.98 5.80 0.46
N GLY A 415 -3.35 4.97 -0.36
CA GLY A 415 -2.02 4.41 -0.17
C GLY A 415 -2.04 2.99 0.39
N ALA A 416 -1.03 2.19 0.01
CA ALA A 416 -0.84 0.83 0.52
C ALA A 416 0.62 0.53 0.89
N PHE A 417 1.58 0.96 0.07
CA PHE A 417 3.03 0.77 0.29
C PHE A 417 3.46 -0.70 0.48
N GLY A 418 2.65 -1.67 0.04
CA GLY A 418 2.80 -3.11 0.25
C GLY A 418 1.88 -3.69 1.32
N GLY A 419 1.27 -2.88 2.20
CA GLY A 419 0.52 -3.37 3.36
C GLY A 419 -0.89 -3.88 3.06
N LYS A 420 -1.42 -3.63 1.85
CA LYS A 420 -2.75 -4.10 1.41
C LYS A 420 -2.63 -5.20 0.34
N GLU A 421 -1.53 -5.97 0.30
CA GLU A 421 -1.38 -7.09 -0.67
C GLU A 421 -2.26 -8.25 -0.26
N ASP A 422 -2.21 -8.61 1.03
CA ASP A 422 -3.07 -9.62 1.62
C ASP A 422 -4.49 -9.08 1.83
N MET A 423 -5.49 -9.95 1.70
CA MET A 423 -6.84 -9.69 2.18
C MET A 423 -6.81 -9.43 3.69
N SER A 424 -7.59 -8.44 4.13
CA SER A 424 -7.69 -8.04 5.53
C SER A 424 -9.15 -8.06 6.01
N ASN A 425 -10.07 -7.42 5.29
CA ASN A 425 -11.50 -7.42 5.60
C ASN A 425 -12.41 -7.84 4.41
N GLN A 426 -11.82 -8.14 3.26
CA GLN A 426 -12.55 -8.44 2.03
C GLN A 426 -13.41 -9.71 2.19
N GLY A 427 -12.83 -10.78 2.75
CA GLY A 427 -13.45 -12.10 2.81
C GLY A 427 -14.64 -12.13 3.75
N GLN A 428 -14.51 -11.56 4.94
CA GLN A 428 -15.58 -11.48 5.93
C GLN A 428 -16.71 -10.57 5.45
N THR A 429 -16.37 -9.43 4.81
CA THR A 429 -17.37 -8.51 4.25
C THR A 429 -18.15 -9.16 3.10
N ALA A 430 -17.45 -9.88 2.21
CA ALA A 430 -18.07 -10.62 1.13
C ALA A 430 -18.96 -11.76 1.65
N LEU A 431 -18.52 -12.51 2.66
CA LEU A 431 -19.31 -13.53 3.36
C LEU A 431 -20.61 -12.96 3.92
N ALA A 432 -20.52 -11.86 4.65
CA ALA A 432 -21.68 -11.21 5.22
C ALA A 432 -22.68 -10.77 4.15
N ALA A 433 -22.21 -10.04 3.12
CA ALA A 433 -23.08 -9.57 2.04
C ALA A 433 -23.73 -10.72 1.26
N TRP A 434 -22.97 -11.78 0.98
CA TRP A 434 -23.46 -12.97 0.29
C TRP A 434 -24.53 -13.71 1.09
N LEU A 435 -24.32 -13.92 2.39
CA LEU A 435 -25.29 -14.66 3.22
C LEU A 435 -26.54 -13.84 3.56
N LEU A 436 -26.43 -12.50 3.58
CA LEU A 436 -27.56 -11.60 3.83
C LEU A 436 -28.32 -11.22 2.56
N GLN A 437 -27.69 -11.38 1.39
CA GLN A 437 -28.16 -10.81 0.12
C GLN A 437 -28.46 -9.30 0.26
N ARG A 438 -27.58 -8.61 0.97
CA ARG A 438 -27.65 -7.16 1.28
C ARG A 438 -26.27 -6.53 1.13
N PRO A 439 -26.15 -5.26 0.67
CA PRO A 439 -24.86 -4.57 0.66
C PRO A 439 -24.26 -4.45 2.07
N VAL A 440 -22.98 -4.78 2.22
CA VAL A 440 -22.24 -4.65 3.48
C VAL A 440 -20.95 -3.87 3.25
N LYS A 441 -20.72 -2.82 4.04
CA LYS A 441 -19.46 -2.06 4.07
C LYS A 441 -18.77 -2.23 5.41
N THR A 442 -17.48 -2.53 5.36
CA THR A 442 -16.64 -2.66 6.55
C THR A 442 -15.40 -1.79 6.38
N THR A 443 -15.13 -0.95 7.36
CA THR A 443 -13.94 -0.09 7.41
C THR A 443 -13.29 -0.26 8.76
N PHE A 444 -12.01 -0.64 8.79
CA PHE A 444 -11.29 -0.75 10.06
C PHE A 444 -11.14 0.61 10.74
N SER A 445 -11.16 0.60 12.08
CA SER A 445 -10.57 1.70 12.84
C SER A 445 -9.07 1.76 12.58
N ARG A 446 -8.43 2.85 12.99
CA ARG A 446 -6.98 2.97 12.85
C ARG A 446 -6.24 1.91 13.68
N GLU A 447 -6.74 1.61 14.86
CA GLU A 447 -6.19 0.61 15.77
C GLU A 447 -6.33 -0.80 15.19
N GLU A 448 -7.52 -1.15 14.67
CA GLU A 448 -7.76 -2.43 13.99
C GLU A 448 -6.84 -2.57 12.77
N SER A 449 -6.71 -1.51 11.96
CA SER A 449 -5.79 -1.49 10.82
C SER A 449 -4.37 -1.85 11.27
N PHE A 450 -3.81 -1.14 12.27
CA PHE A 450 -2.47 -1.43 12.77
C PHE A 450 -2.30 -2.85 13.32
N LEU A 451 -3.34 -3.46 13.87
CA LEU A 451 -3.27 -4.84 14.37
C LEU A 451 -3.30 -5.86 13.23
N VAL A 452 -4.13 -5.65 12.21
CA VAL A 452 -4.44 -6.67 11.20
C VAL A 452 -3.41 -6.71 10.07
N HIS A 453 -3.11 -5.57 9.42
CA HIS A 453 -2.27 -5.60 8.22
C HIS A 453 -0.80 -5.90 8.52
N THR A 454 -0.12 -6.38 7.49
CA THR A 454 1.26 -6.84 7.60
C THR A 454 2.23 -5.72 7.99
N LYS A 455 3.40 -6.04 8.53
CA LYS A 455 4.47 -5.08 8.83
C LYS A 455 5.71 -5.35 8.01
N ARG A 456 6.65 -4.41 7.98
CA ARG A 456 8.02 -4.72 7.53
C ARG A 456 8.66 -5.70 8.51
N HIS A 457 9.26 -6.75 7.95
CA HIS A 457 10.08 -7.72 8.66
C HIS A 457 11.24 -7.04 9.41
N PRO A 458 11.32 -7.15 10.75
CA PRO A 458 12.56 -6.93 11.46
C PRO A 458 13.51 -8.09 11.18
N ILE A 459 14.73 -7.77 10.76
CA ILE A 459 15.75 -8.77 10.43
C ILE A 459 16.98 -8.53 11.31
N ARG A 460 17.41 -9.58 12.02
CA ARG A 460 18.70 -9.64 12.68
C ARG A 460 19.73 -10.18 11.69
N MET A 461 20.79 -9.43 11.44
CA MET A 461 21.76 -9.71 10.38
C MET A 461 23.17 -9.69 10.94
N ALA A 462 23.80 -10.85 11.09
CA ALA A 462 25.21 -10.95 11.44
C ALA A 462 26.06 -10.94 10.16
N TYR A 463 26.90 -9.91 10.03
CA TYR A 463 27.82 -9.70 8.91
C TYR A 463 29.26 -9.90 9.36
N GLU A 464 30.00 -10.65 8.57
CA GLU A 464 31.46 -10.73 8.59
C GLU A 464 31.95 -10.38 7.19
N ALA A 465 32.66 -9.26 7.04
CA ALA A 465 33.08 -8.75 5.74
C ALA A 465 34.52 -8.25 5.80
N GLY A 466 35.29 -8.51 4.75
CA GLY A 466 36.71 -8.17 4.69
C GLY A 466 37.09 -7.36 3.46
N CYS A 467 38.07 -6.47 3.62
CA CYS A 467 38.72 -5.78 2.51
C CYS A 467 40.25 -5.87 2.59
N ASP A 468 40.91 -5.70 1.44
CA ASP A 468 42.37 -5.58 1.36
C ASP A 468 42.87 -4.21 1.85
N ALA A 469 44.18 -3.99 1.83
CA ALA A 469 44.78 -2.72 2.26
C ALA A 469 44.37 -1.51 1.39
N ASN A 470 43.81 -1.75 0.20
CA ASN A 470 43.27 -0.74 -0.70
C ASN A 470 41.75 -0.62 -0.59
N GLY A 471 41.11 -1.23 0.41
CA GLY A 471 39.66 -1.18 0.58
C GLY A 471 38.88 -1.93 -0.50
N LYS A 472 39.48 -2.87 -1.24
CA LYS A 472 38.75 -3.78 -2.14
C LYS A 472 38.15 -4.92 -1.35
N LEU A 473 36.87 -5.20 -1.55
CA LEU A 473 36.17 -6.26 -0.83
C LEU A 473 36.66 -7.64 -1.31
N VAL A 474 36.96 -8.53 -0.36
CA VAL A 474 37.56 -9.84 -0.65
C VAL A 474 36.77 -11.02 -0.09
N GLY A 475 35.87 -10.80 0.86
CA GLY A 475 35.07 -11.85 1.48
C GLY A 475 33.86 -11.33 2.23
N LEU A 476 32.76 -12.07 2.17
CA LEU A 476 31.51 -11.77 2.86
C LEU A 476 30.84 -13.05 3.37
N ARG A 477 30.51 -13.08 4.66
CA ARG A 477 29.65 -14.09 5.27
C ARG A 477 28.49 -13.41 6.00
N VAL A 478 27.26 -13.87 5.72
CA VAL A 478 26.05 -13.30 6.30
C VAL A 478 25.12 -14.37 6.84
N ARG A 479 24.60 -14.14 8.06
CA ARG A 479 23.54 -14.95 8.69
C ARG A 479 22.38 -14.04 9.09
N MET A 480 21.21 -14.29 8.52
CA MET A 480 20.00 -13.51 8.79
C MET A 480 18.90 -14.37 9.42
N VAL A 481 18.17 -13.79 10.37
CA VAL A 481 16.89 -14.32 10.87
C VAL A 481 15.89 -13.17 10.84
N GLY A 482 14.83 -13.32 10.04
CA GLY A 482 13.72 -12.38 9.95
C GLY A 482 12.49 -12.93 10.65
N ASP A 483 11.83 -12.08 11.43
CA ASP A 483 10.53 -12.39 12.03
C ASP A 483 9.41 -12.12 11.02
N SER A 484 8.69 -13.17 10.62
CA SER A 484 7.58 -13.09 9.67
C SER A 484 6.20 -12.97 10.34
N GLY A 485 6.12 -13.01 11.68
CA GLY A 485 4.85 -13.20 12.38
C GLY A 485 4.27 -14.60 12.11
N PRO A 486 2.95 -14.82 12.30
CA PRO A 486 2.40 -16.16 12.26
C PRO A 486 2.15 -16.70 10.85
N TYR A 487 1.66 -15.85 9.95
CA TYR A 487 1.19 -16.24 8.62
C TYR A 487 2.18 -15.82 7.53
N ALA A 488 2.23 -16.58 6.45
CA ALA A 488 3.31 -16.46 5.49
C ALA A 488 3.32 -15.14 4.73
N SER A 489 2.15 -14.62 4.32
CA SER A 489 2.04 -13.51 3.35
C SER A 489 3.04 -13.74 2.20
N VAL A 490 4.06 -12.88 2.11
CA VAL A 490 5.21 -12.98 1.20
C VAL A 490 6.56 -13.03 1.94
N GLY A 491 6.58 -13.39 3.23
CA GLY A 491 7.76 -13.37 4.08
C GLY A 491 8.92 -14.23 3.57
N MET A 492 8.62 -15.40 3.00
CA MET A 492 9.60 -16.26 2.35
C MET A 492 10.34 -15.53 1.22
N LYS A 493 9.64 -14.71 0.43
CA LYS A 493 10.19 -13.93 -0.68
C LYS A 493 10.91 -12.68 -0.20
N VAL A 494 10.48 -12.08 0.91
CA VAL A 494 11.19 -10.95 1.53
C VAL A 494 12.58 -11.38 2.00
N LEU A 495 12.70 -12.53 2.66
CA LEU A 495 14.00 -13.04 3.12
C LEU A 495 14.87 -13.57 1.98
N GLU A 496 14.27 -14.17 0.94
CA GLU A 496 14.98 -14.50 -0.31
C GLU A 496 15.59 -13.24 -0.95
N ARG A 497 14.82 -12.15 -1.03
CA ARG A 497 15.30 -10.87 -1.58
C ARG A 497 16.38 -10.23 -0.71
N ALA A 498 16.22 -10.25 0.62
CA ALA A 498 17.24 -9.76 1.55
C ALA A 498 18.57 -10.52 1.41
N ALA A 499 18.51 -11.85 1.28
CA ALA A 499 19.69 -12.66 1.00
C ALA A 499 20.33 -12.25 -0.33
N GLY A 500 19.55 -12.16 -1.41
CA GLY A 500 20.05 -11.77 -2.74
C GLY A 500 20.71 -10.38 -2.79
N HIS A 501 20.33 -9.47 -1.89
CA HIS A 501 20.89 -8.11 -1.80
C HIS A 501 21.94 -7.95 -0.68
N ALA A 502 22.36 -9.05 -0.04
CA ALA A 502 23.23 -9.01 1.14
C ALA A 502 24.58 -8.33 0.90
N CYS A 503 25.15 -8.44 -0.32
CA CYS A 503 26.41 -7.80 -0.69
C CYS A 503 26.26 -6.33 -1.09
N GLY A 504 25.05 -5.77 -1.11
CA GLY A 504 24.79 -4.42 -1.64
C GLY A 504 25.15 -4.31 -3.13
N PRO A 505 25.29 -3.09 -3.66
CA PRO A 505 25.67 -2.82 -5.05
C PRO A 505 27.18 -2.98 -5.29
N TYR A 506 27.83 -3.97 -4.66
CA TYR A 506 29.28 -4.11 -4.67
C TYR A 506 29.77 -5.44 -5.24
N VAL A 507 30.98 -5.41 -5.81
CA VAL A 507 31.72 -6.56 -6.33
C VAL A 507 32.43 -7.26 -5.18
N ILE A 508 32.08 -8.53 -4.93
CA ILE A 508 32.71 -9.39 -3.92
C ILE A 508 32.72 -10.82 -4.45
N ASP A 509 33.89 -11.42 -4.66
CA ASP A 509 33.97 -12.74 -5.32
C ASP A 509 33.59 -13.89 -4.37
N ASN A 510 33.91 -13.74 -3.08
CA ASN A 510 33.80 -14.79 -2.08
C ASN A 510 32.65 -14.49 -1.10
N ILE A 511 31.52 -15.18 -1.26
CA ILE A 511 30.27 -14.92 -0.55
C ILE A 511 29.67 -16.22 0.01
N ASP A 512 29.17 -16.14 1.25
CA ASP A 512 28.36 -17.18 1.89
C ASP A 512 27.18 -16.52 2.64
N VAL A 513 25.96 -16.72 2.15
CA VAL A 513 24.74 -16.10 2.71
C VAL A 513 23.73 -17.16 3.08
N HIS A 514 23.15 -17.00 4.27
CA HIS A 514 22.06 -17.84 4.76
C HIS A 514 21.04 -16.99 5.52
N ALA A 515 19.77 -17.07 5.13
CA ALA A 515 18.66 -16.33 5.73
C ALA A 515 17.49 -17.25 6.07
N ILE A 516 16.91 -17.07 7.25
CA ILE A 516 15.70 -17.78 7.71
C ILE A 516 14.55 -16.78 7.88
N ALA A 517 13.38 -17.12 7.33
CA ALA A 517 12.11 -16.53 7.71
C ALA A 517 11.49 -17.36 8.85
N ALA A 518 11.22 -16.75 9.99
CA ALA A 518 10.72 -17.42 11.19
C ALA A 518 9.23 -17.11 11.42
N ARG A 519 8.45 -18.13 11.77
CA ARG A 519 7.09 -17.96 12.30
C ARG A 519 7.15 -17.61 13.79
N THR A 520 6.36 -16.63 14.20
CA THR A 520 6.25 -16.17 15.60
C THR A 520 4.81 -15.74 15.90
N ASN A 521 4.51 -15.37 17.15
CA ASN A 521 3.23 -14.75 17.53
C ASN A 521 3.25 -13.21 17.53
N ASN A 522 4.27 -12.58 16.91
CA ASN A 522 4.24 -11.14 16.66
C ASN A 522 3.29 -10.80 15.50
N SER A 523 3.07 -9.53 15.17
CA SER A 523 2.22 -9.17 14.02
C SER A 523 2.72 -9.84 12.72
N VAL A 524 1.80 -10.13 11.80
CA VAL A 524 2.16 -10.64 10.48
C VAL A 524 3.10 -9.66 9.79
N CYS A 525 4.12 -10.16 9.08
CA CYS A 525 4.99 -9.36 8.23
C CYS A 525 4.79 -9.74 6.76
N GLY A 526 4.92 -8.75 5.88
CA GLY A 526 4.64 -8.91 4.46
C GLY A 526 5.43 -7.92 3.62
N ALA A 527 4.91 -7.61 2.44
CA ALA A 527 5.53 -6.64 1.55
C ALA A 527 5.57 -5.25 2.18
N PHE A 528 6.70 -4.57 2.05
CA PHE A 528 6.81 -3.14 2.29
C PHE A 528 7.79 -2.59 1.25
N ARG A 529 7.41 -1.51 0.54
CA ARG A 529 8.27 -0.75 -0.41
C ARG A 529 9.77 -0.85 -0.09
N GLY A 530 10.52 -1.54 -0.96
CA GLY A 530 11.93 -1.90 -0.78
C GLY A 530 12.14 -3.42 -0.63
N PHE A 531 11.19 -4.14 -0.02
CA PHE A 531 11.07 -5.61 -0.05
C PHE A 531 12.36 -6.37 0.30
N GLY A 532 12.81 -6.30 1.56
CA GLY A 532 14.01 -7.02 2.03
C GLY A 532 15.34 -6.36 1.65
N ALA A 533 15.43 -5.79 0.44
CA ALA A 533 16.65 -5.14 -0.05
C ALA A 533 17.11 -4.00 0.87
N ASN A 534 16.18 -3.13 1.31
CA ASN A 534 16.50 -2.03 2.24
C ASN A 534 17.13 -2.51 3.55
N GLN A 535 16.67 -3.64 4.10
CA GLN A 535 17.22 -4.19 5.34
C GLN A 535 18.67 -4.68 5.12
N ALA A 536 18.90 -5.44 4.05
CA ALA A 536 20.23 -5.92 3.69
C ALA A 536 21.21 -4.77 3.39
N GLN A 537 20.74 -3.76 2.65
CA GLN A 537 21.52 -2.57 2.33
C GLN A 537 21.84 -1.74 3.57
N PHE A 538 20.92 -1.59 4.53
CA PHE A 538 21.23 -0.92 5.80
C PHE A 538 22.44 -1.57 6.51
N ALA A 539 22.47 -2.90 6.56
CA ALA A 539 23.59 -3.63 7.15
C ALA A 539 24.88 -3.47 6.32
N MET A 540 24.82 -3.69 5.01
CA MET A 540 25.99 -3.61 4.13
C MET A 540 26.58 -2.19 4.10
N GLU A 541 25.77 -1.15 4.06
CA GLU A 541 26.26 0.23 4.10
C GLU A 541 26.92 0.58 5.44
N GLY A 542 26.40 0.03 6.54
CA GLY A 542 27.04 0.12 7.85
C GLY A 542 28.38 -0.61 7.92
N VAL A 543 28.56 -1.69 7.16
CA VAL A 543 29.84 -2.39 6.97
C VAL A 543 30.80 -1.55 6.14
N MET A 544 30.34 -0.96 5.03
CA MET A 544 31.17 -0.14 4.15
C MET A 544 31.80 1.04 4.89
N ASP A 545 31.04 1.75 5.73
CA ASP A 545 31.58 2.87 6.51
C ASP A 545 32.67 2.42 7.50
N ARG A 546 32.48 1.28 8.18
CA ARG A 546 33.46 0.72 9.11
C ARG A 546 34.73 0.24 8.39
N LEU A 547 34.60 -0.39 7.23
CA LEU A 547 35.74 -0.81 6.43
C LEU A 547 36.50 0.40 5.86
N ALA A 548 35.80 1.47 5.47
CA ALA A 548 36.44 2.73 5.05
C ALA A 548 37.30 3.32 6.16
N GLU A 549 36.77 3.39 7.39
CA GLU A 549 37.51 3.87 8.55
C GLU A 549 38.77 3.02 8.81
N MET A 550 38.63 1.69 8.80
CA MET A 550 39.76 0.78 9.00
C MET A 550 40.85 0.90 7.92
N ALA A 551 40.44 1.06 6.65
CA ALA A 551 41.35 1.22 5.52
C ALA A 551 41.91 2.65 5.37
N GLY A 552 41.43 3.61 6.15
CA GLY A 552 41.86 5.01 6.09
C GLY A 552 41.45 5.73 4.80
N ILE A 553 40.32 5.36 4.20
CA ILE A 553 39.77 5.99 2.99
C ILE A 553 38.37 6.58 3.26
N SER A 554 37.89 7.48 2.40
CA SER A 554 36.57 8.07 2.61
C SER A 554 35.43 7.07 2.36
N GLY A 555 34.27 7.31 2.97
CA GLY A 555 33.07 6.51 2.73
C GLY A 555 32.63 6.53 1.26
N TRP A 556 32.90 7.62 0.53
CA TRP A 556 32.67 7.67 -0.91
C TRP A 556 33.67 6.80 -1.68
N GLU A 557 34.97 6.90 -1.35
CA GLU A 557 36.05 6.21 -2.06
C GLU A 557 35.92 4.68 -1.97
N ILE A 558 35.59 4.13 -0.80
CA ILE A 558 35.41 2.68 -0.65
C ILE A 558 34.25 2.17 -1.52
N ARG A 559 33.16 2.94 -1.66
CA ARG A 559 32.01 2.57 -2.48
C ARG A 559 32.36 2.64 -3.96
N HIS A 560 32.98 3.74 -4.38
CA HIS A 560 33.46 3.91 -5.75
C HIS A 560 34.43 2.80 -6.17
N ARG A 561 35.31 2.34 -5.27
CA ARG A 561 36.21 1.21 -5.57
C ARG A 561 35.48 -0.10 -5.78
N ASN A 562 34.34 -0.33 -5.17
CA ASN A 562 33.70 -1.64 -5.15
C ASN A 562 32.37 -1.68 -5.92
N VAL A 563 31.87 -0.56 -6.44
CA VAL A 563 30.59 -0.50 -7.14
C VAL A 563 30.56 -1.44 -8.35
N ILE A 564 29.42 -2.09 -8.55
CA ILE A 564 29.16 -2.95 -9.72
C ILE A 564 29.26 -2.20 -11.05
N THR A 565 29.68 -2.91 -12.09
CA THR A 565 29.77 -2.43 -13.47
C THR A 565 29.31 -3.53 -14.45
N PRO A 566 28.97 -3.21 -15.71
CA PRO A 566 28.53 -4.22 -16.66
C PRO A 566 29.56 -5.34 -16.85
N GLY A 567 29.07 -6.57 -16.95
CA GLY A 567 29.88 -7.78 -17.12
C GLY A 567 30.41 -8.41 -15.84
N VAL A 568 30.31 -7.74 -14.68
CA VAL A 568 30.70 -8.36 -13.40
C VAL A 568 29.64 -9.33 -12.91
N VAL A 569 30.07 -10.39 -12.22
CA VAL A 569 29.16 -11.32 -11.56
C VAL A 569 28.80 -10.73 -10.19
N TRP A 570 27.53 -10.45 -9.95
CA TRP A 570 27.03 -9.84 -8.72
C TRP A 570 26.27 -10.84 -7.85
N GLY A 571 26.43 -10.70 -6.53
CA GLY A 571 25.63 -11.39 -5.51
C GLY A 571 25.43 -12.89 -5.80
N PRO A 572 24.17 -13.36 -5.98
CA PRO A 572 23.85 -14.76 -6.25
C PRO A 572 24.36 -15.36 -7.58
N GLY A 573 25.05 -14.59 -8.43
CA GLY A 573 25.63 -15.09 -9.69
C GLY A 573 25.16 -14.33 -10.94
N GLN A 574 24.29 -13.32 -10.81
CA GLN A 574 23.82 -12.59 -11.99
C GLN A 574 24.96 -11.77 -12.62
N ILE A 575 25.15 -11.92 -13.93
CA ILE A 575 26.01 -11.04 -14.71
C ILE A 575 25.26 -9.71 -14.90
N MET A 576 25.85 -8.61 -14.45
CA MET A 576 25.22 -7.30 -14.54
C MET A 576 25.27 -6.76 -15.97
N ASP A 577 24.18 -6.18 -16.44
CA ASP A 577 24.09 -5.47 -17.71
C ASP A 577 24.24 -3.95 -17.52
N ASP A 578 23.99 -3.19 -18.59
CA ASP A 578 24.09 -1.73 -18.58
C ASP A 578 23.11 -1.06 -17.61
N GLY A 579 22.06 -1.76 -17.15
CA GLY A 579 21.14 -1.25 -16.13
C GLY A 579 21.81 -0.94 -14.79
N CYS A 580 22.98 -1.53 -14.52
CA CYS A 580 23.72 -1.25 -13.29
C CYS A 580 24.55 0.05 -13.31
N LEU A 581 24.70 0.70 -14.48
CA LEU A 581 25.51 1.91 -14.62
C LEU A 581 25.04 3.05 -13.69
N GLY A 582 23.72 3.12 -13.44
CA GLY A 582 23.11 4.13 -12.57
C GLY A 582 23.67 4.12 -11.13
N ALA A 583 24.24 3.00 -10.66
CA ALA A 583 24.83 2.91 -9.33
C ALA A 583 26.07 3.82 -9.19
N GLY A 584 26.97 3.79 -10.18
CA GLY A 584 28.14 4.68 -10.23
C GLY A 584 27.74 6.14 -10.48
N GLU A 585 26.80 6.36 -11.41
CA GLU A 585 26.30 7.70 -11.74
C GLU A 585 25.67 8.41 -10.52
N CYS A 586 24.94 7.68 -9.67
CA CYS A 586 24.42 8.21 -8.42
C CYS A 586 25.53 8.63 -7.44
N LEU A 587 26.60 7.83 -7.31
CA LEU A 587 27.74 8.19 -6.45
C LEU A 587 28.44 9.46 -6.95
N ASP A 588 28.66 9.57 -8.26
CA ASP A 588 29.30 10.73 -8.87
C ASP A 588 28.43 11.99 -8.72
N ALA A 589 27.12 11.86 -8.91
CA ALA A 589 26.17 12.97 -8.80
C ALA A 589 26.15 13.59 -7.39
N VAL A 590 26.27 12.79 -6.33
CA VAL A 590 26.25 13.30 -4.95
C VAL A 590 27.63 13.74 -4.44
N ARG A 591 28.71 13.37 -5.13
CA ARG A 591 30.09 13.62 -4.70
C ARG A 591 30.38 15.09 -4.37
N PRO A 592 30.03 16.08 -5.21
CA PRO A 592 30.36 17.48 -4.92
C PRO A 592 29.70 17.98 -3.63
N ALA A 593 28.44 17.59 -3.39
CA ALA A 593 27.73 17.95 -2.17
C ALA A 593 28.31 17.27 -0.93
N TYR A 594 28.68 15.98 -1.07
CA TYR A 594 29.35 15.23 0.00
C TYR A 594 30.70 15.85 0.38
N GLU A 595 31.58 16.09 -0.59
CA GLU A 595 32.90 16.69 -0.35
C GLU A 595 32.79 18.09 0.26
N ALA A 596 31.84 18.91 -0.20
CA ALA A 596 31.58 20.22 0.38
C ALA A 596 31.13 20.13 1.84
N ALA A 597 30.24 19.19 2.16
CA ALA A 597 29.76 18.96 3.52
C ALA A 597 30.89 18.47 4.45
N VAL A 598 31.73 17.55 3.97
CA VAL A 598 32.92 17.08 4.69
C VAL A 598 33.90 18.23 4.94
N ALA A 599 34.22 19.02 3.91
CA ALA A 599 35.12 20.17 4.04
C ALA A 599 34.58 21.24 5.00
N ALA A 600 33.26 21.37 5.10
CA ALA A 600 32.58 22.24 6.05
C ALA A 600 32.48 21.66 7.48
N GLY A 601 32.98 20.44 7.72
CA GLY A 601 32.90 19.76 9.02
C GLY A 601 31.48 19.34 9.40
N GLN A 602 30.58 19.18 8.43
CA GLN A 602 29.21 18.73 8.68
C GLN A 602 29.18 17.21 8.93
N PRO A 603 28.32 16.72 9.84
CA PRO A 603 28.11 15.29 10.02
C PRO A 603 27.40 14.73 8.79
N VAL A 604 28.16 14.16 7.86
CA VAL A 604 27.67 13.65 6.58
C VAL A 604 28.14 12.20 6.37
N GLY A 605 27.22 11.36 5.89
CA GLY A 605 27.49 10.02 5.40
C GLY A 605 27.02 9.89 3.95
N VAL A 606 27.47 8.84 3.27
CA VAL A 606 27.00 8.48 1.93
C VAL A 606 26.58 7.03 1.96
N ALA A 607 25.50 6.70 1.27
CA ALA A 607 25.06 5.33 1.11
C ALA A 607 24.63 5.07 -0.33
N LEU A 608 24.84 3.85 -0.81
CA LEU A 608 24.42 3.40 -2.14
C LEU A 608 23.53 2.16 -2.04
N GLY A 609 22.57 2.06 -2.95
CA GLY A 609 21.59 0.99 -2.94
C GLY A 609 21.19 0.52 -4.31
N LEU A 610 20.89 -0.78 -4.42
CA LEU A 610 20.30 -1.40 -5.60
C LEU A 610 18.93 -1.96 -5.25
N LYS A 611 17.95 -1.73 -6.11
CA LYS A 611 16.62 -2.32 -6.01
C LYS A 611 16.18 -2.75 -7.40
N ASN A 612 15.76 -4.00 -7.54
CA ASN A 612 15.32 -4.57 -8.82
C ASN A 612 13.96 -4.04 -9.28
N SER A 613 13.65 -4.07 -10.57
CA SER A 613 12.25 -4.07 -11.03
C SER A 613 11.74 -5.51 -11.17
N GLY A 614 10.42 -5.71 -11.26
CA GLY A 614 9.82 -7.04 -11.42
C GLY A 614 9.84 -7.93 -10.17
N LEU A 615 9.28 -9.12 -10.30
CA LEU A 615 9.32 -10.17 -9.28
C LEU A 615 10.57 -11.04 -9.44
N GLY A 616 10.94 -11.38 -10.67
CA GLY A 616 12.13 -12.18 -10.98
C GLY A 616 12.13 -13.57 -10.32
N ASN A 617 13.31 -14.11 -10.06
CA ASN A 617 13.53 -15.44 -9.45
C ASN A 617 12.76 -16.59 -10.14
N GLY A 618 12.60 -16.53 -11.47
CA GLY A 618 11.90 -17.57 -12.25
C GLY A 618 10.38 -17.43 -12.27
N PHE A 619 9.83 -16.40 -11.63
CA PHE A 619 8.40 -16.16 -11.68
C PHE A 619 8.01 -15.64 -13.07
N LYS A 620 6.99 -16.26 -13.67
CA LYS A 620 6.43 -15.84 -14.96
C LYS A 620 5.44 -14.72 -14.73
N GLU A 621 5.76 -13.58 -15.30
CA GLU A 621 4.97 -12.37 -15.18
C GLU A 621 4.27 -12.12 -16.51
N ILE A 622 2.95 -12.03 -16.49
CA ILE A 622 2.13 -11.71 -17.67
C ILE A 622 1.20 -10.58 -17.28
N ALA A 623 1.09 -9.57 -18.12
CA ALA A 623 0.11 -8.50 -17.99
C ALA A 623 -0.53 -8.23 -19.34
N ASN A 624 -1.85 -8.11 -19.37
CA ASN A 624 -2.61 -7.73 -20.54
C ASN A 624 -3.29 -6.38 -20.33
N ALA A 625 -3.61 -5.74 -21.45
CA ALA A 625 -4.44 -4.54 -21.49
C ALA A 625 -5.40 -4.62 -22.68
N VAL A 626 -6.48 -3.84 -22.63
CA VAL A 626 -7.42 -3.68 -23.73
C VAL A 626 -7.54 -2.21 -24.11
N VAL A 627 -7.49 -1.92 -25.41
CA VAL A 627 -7.86 -0.62 -25.97
C VAL A 627 -9.17 -0.78 -26.73
N HIS A 628 -10.17 0.03 -26.39
CA HIS A 628 -11.49 -0.02 -26.99
C HIS A 628 -11.92 1.36 -27.49
N PHE A 629 -12.37 1.45 -28.74
CA PHE A 629 -12.82 2.70 -29.35
C PHE A 629 -14.34 2.80 -29.31
N ARG A 630 -14.87 3.84 -28.67
CA ARG A 630 -16.31 4.05 -28.52
C ARG A 630 -16.91 4.86 -29.68
N PRO A 631 -18.22 4.73 -29.95
CA PRO A 631 -18.91 5.50 -30.98
C PRO A 631 -18.90 7.02 -30.79
N ASP A 632 -18.73 7.49 -29.55
CA ASP A 632 -18.67 8.91 -29.19
C ASP A 632 -17.26 9.51 -29.30
N GLY A 633 -16.27 8.73 -29.72
CA GLY A 633 -14.90 9.18 -29.96
C GLY A 633 -13.97 9.07 -28.74
N GLN A 634 -14.48 8.64 -27.59
CA GLN A 634 -13.69 8.25 -26.41
C GLN A 634 -13.02 6.90 -26.63
N ILE A 635 -11.91 6.68 -25.93
CA ILE A 635 -11.06 5.51 -26.03
C ILE A 635 -10.82 5.00 -24.63
N GLU A 636 -11.21 3.76 -24.37
CA GLU A 636 -10.98 3.13 -23.09
C GLU A 636 -9.64 2.39 -23.12
N VAL A 637 -8.86 2.57 -22.06
CA VAL A 637 -7.62 1.83 -21.80
C VAL A 637 -7.85 1.03 -20.53
N ARG A 638 -8.11 -0.26 -20.70
CA ARG A 638 -8.47 -1.17 -19.61
C ARG A 638 -7.25 -1.97 -19.16
N HIS A 639 -6.97 -1.98 -17.86
CA HIS A 639 -5.88 -2.76 -17.25
C HIS A 639 -6.31 -3.33 -15.89
N CYS A 640 -5.44 -4.04 -15.18
CA CYS A 640 -5.76 -4.74 -13.92
C CYS A 640 -4.84 -4.32 -12.75
N TRP A 641 -4.27 -3.12 -12.82
CA TRP A 641 -3.32 -2.60 -11.82
C TRP A 641 -4.02 -1.68 -10.85
N THR A 642 -3.77 -1.86 -9.57
CA THR A 642 -4.19 -0.97 -8.48
C THR A 642 -3.53 0.41 -8.56
N GLU A 643 -4.34 1.47 -8.60
CA GLU A 643 -3.88 2.85 -8.39
C GLU A 643 -3.92 3.20 -6.90
N MET A 644 -2.77 3.20 -6.24
CA MET A 644 -2.63 3.52 -4.81
C MET A 644 -2.13 4.95 -4.58
N GLY A 645 -2.06 5.74 -5.65
CA GLY A 645 -1.46 7.07 -5.66
C GLY A 645 -0.20 7.20 -6.52
N GLN A 646 0.44 6.10 -6.90
CA GLN A 646 1.72 6.10 -7.63
C GLN A 646 1.60 6.58 -9.09
N GLY A 647 0.39 6.64 -9.65
CA GLY A 647 0.15 7.12 -11.01
C GLY A 647 0.27 6.07 -12.10
N VAL A 648 -0.16 4.82 -11.86
CA VAL A 648 -0.22 3.80 -12.92
C VAL A 648 -1.27 4.15 -13.99
N HIS A 649 -2.36 4.83 -13.62
CA HIS A 649 -3.33 5.33 -14.60
C HIS A 649 -2.70 6.40 -15.50
N THR A 650 -1.87 7.29 -14.93
CA THR A 650 -1.13 8.29 -15.72
C THR A 650 -0.15 7.61 -16.69
N VAL A 651 0.47 6.49 -16.32
CA VAL A 651 1.33 5.72 -17.22
C VAL A 651 0.51 5.15 -18.38
N ALA A 652 -0.62 4.51 -18.11
CA ALA A 652 -1.50 3.97 -19.15
C ALA A 652 -1.98 5.07 -20.12
N LEU A 653 -2.39 6.23 -19.58
CA LEU A 653 -2.74 7.42 -20.36
C LEU A 653 -1.58 7.87 -21.26
N GLN A 654 -0.38 8.06 -20.70
CA GLN A 654 0.78 8.53 -21.46
C GLN A 654 1.15 7.61 -22.61
N VAL A 655 1.08 6.30 -22.40
CA VAL A 655 1.37 5.31 -23.44
C VAL A 655 0.32 5.35 -24.53
N ALA A 656 -0.97 5.39 -24.18
CA ALA A 656 -2.03 5.48 -25.17
C ALA A 656 -1.96 6.78 -26.00
N VAL A 657 -1.65 7.91 -25.37
CA VAL A 657 -1.43 9.20 -26.05
C VAL A 657 -0.26 9.13 -27.04
N GLU A 658 0.87 8.57 -26.61
CA GLU A 658 2.07 8.42 -27.45
C GLU A 658 1.80 7.52 -28.65
N GLU A 659 1.25 6.33 -28.42
CA GLU A 659 1.10 5.30 -29.45
C GLU A 659 -0.03 5.65 -30.44
N LEU A 660 -1.17 6.18 -29.95
CA LEU A 660 -2.32 6.50 -30.79
C LEU A 660 -2.25 7.91 -31.41
N GLY A 661 -1.41 8.80 -30.90
CA GLY A 661 -1.32 10.19 -31.36
C GLY A 661 -2.61 10.98 -31.14
N VAL A 662 -3.26 10.79 -29.99
CA VAL A 662 -4.54 11.42 -29.63
C VAL A 662 -4.41 12.32 -28.41
N GLU A 663 -5.33 13.28 -28.27
CA GLU A 663 -5.40 14.13 -27.08
C GLU A 663 -5.77 13.32 -25.83
N PRO A 664 -5.18 13.62 -24.66
CA PRO A 664 -5.40 12.87 -23.42
C PRO A 664 -6.85 12.88 -22.93
N GLU A 665 -7.64 13.91 -23.25
CA GLU A 665 -9.07 14.02 -22.89
C GLU A 665 -9.96 12.99 -23.61
N ARG A 666 -9.42 12.28 -24.61
CA ARG A 666 -10.09 11.19 -25.31
C ARG A 666 -9.85 9.82 -24.67
N ILE A 667 -8.99 9.75 -23.65
CA ILE A 667 -8.60 8.50 -23.01
C ILE A 667 -9.29 8.39 -21.65
N GLU A 668 -10.02 7.29 -21.46
CA GLU A 668 -10.58 6.86 -20.19
C GLU A 668 -9.81 5.63 -19.70
N VAL A 669 -9.22 5.71 -18.51
CA VAL A 669 -8.44 4.60 -17.93
C VAL A 669 -9.31 3.81 -16.95
N ILE A 670 -9.42 2.50 -17.17
CA ILE A 670 -10.35 1.61 -16.46
C ILE A 670 -9.56 0.46 -15.84
N VAL A 671 -9.89 0.12 -14.59
CA VAL A 671 -9.45 -1.12 -13.95
C VAL A 671 -10.51 -2.19 -14.16
N ASP A 672 -10.20 -3.21 -14.95
CA ASP A 672 -11.17 -4.20 -15.41
C ASP A 672 -10.88 -5.59 -14.82
N SER A 673 -11.79 -6.08 -13.99
CA SER A 673 -11.80 -7.45 -13.45
C SER A 673 -12.71 -8.42 -14.20
N THR A 674 -13.55 -7.91 -15.11
CA THR A 674 -14.49 -8.74 -15.87
C THR A 674 -13.78 -9.57 -16.92
N ARG A 675 -12.55 -9.18 -17.27
CA ARG A 675 -11.62 -9.88 -18.17
C ARG A 675 -10.39 -10.29 -17.38
N GLU A 676 -9.94 -11.54 -17.53
CA GLU A 676 -8.73 -12.01 -16.85
C GLU A 676 -7.45 -11.42 -17.49
N LEU A 677 -7.19 -10.14 -17.22
CA LEU A 677 -6.11 -9.36 -17.81
C LEU A 677 -4.72 -9.65 -17.19
N GLY A 678 -4.61 -10.58 -16.25
CA GLY A 678 -3.32 -10.97 -15.66
C GLY A 678 -2.77 -9.95 -14.65
N ALA A 679 -1.45 -9.77 -14.58
CA ALA A 679 -0.69 -8.90 -13.67
C ALA A 679 -0.62 -9.30 -12.18
N GLY A 680 -1.61 -9.96 -11.57
CA GLY A 680 -1.55 -10.26 -10.13
C GLY A 680 -1.46 -8.99 -9.26
N GLN A 681 -0.57 -8.96 -8.26
CA GLN A 681 -0.40 -7.83 -7.34
C GLN A 681 0.35 -6.64 -7.98
N THR A 682 -0.06 -5.40 -7.65
CA THR A 682 0.70 -4.17 -7.95
C THR A 682 1.90 -4.01 -7.00
N THR A 683 2.94 -4.80 -7.23
CA THR A 683 4.14 -4.87 -6.37
C THR A 683 5.44 -4.83 -7.17
N GLY A 684 6.61 -4.96 -6.53
CA GLY A 684 7.91 -5.09 -7.21
C GLY A 684 8.34 -3.88 -8.07
N SER A 685 7.60 -2.77 -8.05
CA SER A 685 7.71 -1.64 -9.00
C SER A 685 7.54 -2.02 -10.47
N ARG A 686 6.79 -3.08 -10.75
CA ARG A 686 6.60 -3.63 -12.09
C ARG A 686 5.45 -3.02 -12.88
N GLY A 687 4.50 -2.36 -12.19
CA GLY A 687 3.28 -1.84 -12.81
C GLY A 687 3.55 -0.86 -13.97
N THR A 688 4.60 -0.04 -13.88
CA THR A 688 5.01 0.82 -14.99
C THR A 688 5.50 0.00 -16.19
N LEU A 689 6.45 -0.91 -15.99
CA LEU A 689 7.04 -1.72 -17.07
C LEU A 689 5.96 -2.58 -17.77
N MET A 690 5.24 -3.36 -16.98
CA MET A 690 4.27 -4.33 -17.47
C MET A 690 3.01 -3.65 -18.02
N GLY A 691 2.53 -2.60 -17.34
CA GLY A 691 1.39 -1.81 -17.79
C GLY A 691 1.70 -1.03 -19.08
N ALA A 692 2.87 -0.39 -19.16
CA ALA A 692 3.25 0.31 -20.38
C ALA A 692 3.42 -0.63 -21.56
N GLY A 693 4.09 -1.78 -21.37
CA GLY A 693 4.28 -2.76 -22.43
C GLY A 693 2.97 -3.30 -22.99
N SER A 694 2.04 -3.69 -22.11
CA SER A 694 0.75 -4.29 -22.52
C SER A 694 -0.19 -3.29 -23.19
N VAL A 695 -0.25 -2.04 -22.70
CA VAL A 695 -1.03 -0.96 -23.35
C VAL A 695 -0.42 -0.62 -24.72
N ALA A 696 0.91 -0.50 -24.82
CA ALA A 696 1.55 -0.21 -26.09
C ALA A 696 1.29 -1.30 -27.14
N ASP A 697 1.31 -2.57 -26.73
CA ASP A 697 0.99 -3.69 -27.61
C ASP A 697 -0.47 -3.64 -28.09
N ALA A 698 -1.41 -3.37 -27.18
CA ALA A 698 -2.84 -3.20 -27.51
C ALA A 698 -3.07 -2.05 -28.51
N CYS A 699 -2.40 -0.90 -28.31
CA CYS A 699 -2.44 0.23 -29.24
C CYS A 699 -1.89 -0.15 -30.63
N LYS A 700 -0.77 -0.88 -30.70
CA LYS A 700 -0.18 -1.32 -31.98
C LYS A 700 -1.11 -2.23 -32.76
N ILE A 701 -1.77 -3.15 -32.07
CA ILE A 701 -2.77 -4.05 -32.67
C ILE A 701 -3.97 -3.24 -33.19
N ALA A 702 -4.46 -2.28 -32.40
CA ALA A 702 -5.53 -1.39 -32.83
C ALA A 702 -5.17 -0.60 -34.10
N ILE A 703 -3.98 0.01 -34.14
CA ILE A 703 -3.49 0.78 -35.28
C ILE A 703 -3.38 -0.11 -36.53
N ALA A 704 -2.86 -1.33 -36.38
CA ALA A 704 -2.74 -2.28 -37.49
C ALA A 704 -4.10 -2.67 -38.10
N ASP A 705 -5.17 -2.66 -37.31
CA ASP A 705 -6.54 -2.94 -37.76
C ASP A 705 -7.36 -1.68 -38.12
N GLY A 706 -6.74 -0.49 -38.03
CA GLY A 706 -7.37 0.77 -38.37
C GLY A 706 -8.30 1.35 -37.30
N CYS A 707 -8.09 1.00 -36.02
CA CYS A 707 -8.79 1.55 -34.85
C CYS A 707 -10.32 1.50 -34.98
N LYS A 708 -10.88 0.33 -35.28
CA LYS A 708 -12.32 0.17 -35.49
C LYS A 708 -13.09 0.40 -34.19
N ILE A 709 -14.21 1.10 -34.32
CA ILE A 709 -15.16 1.33 -33.23
C ILE A 709 -15.81 0.01 -32.81
N GLY A 710 -15.95 -0.21 -31.50
CA GLY A 710 -16.64 -1.38 -30.93
C GLY A 710 -15.79 -2.66 -30.90
N VAL A 711 -14.49 -2.58 -31.19
CA VAL A 711 -13.56 -3.72 -31.13
C VAL A 711 -12.66 -3.60 -29.89
N ASP A 712 -12.56 -4.69 -29.15
CA ASP A 712 -11.60 -4.83 -28.05
C ASP A 712 -10.25 -5.29 -28.63
N TYR A 713 -9.24 -4.42 -28.58
CA TYR A 713 -7.87 -4.75 -28.97
C TYR A 713 -7.06 -5.14 -27.73
N GLN A 714 -6.72 -6.42 -27.61
CA GLN A 714 -5.96 -6.95 -26.48
C GLN A 714 -4.47 -7.02 -26.78
N GLY A 715 -3.65 -6.47 -25.89
CA GLY A 715 -2.18 -6.57 -25.94
C GLY A 715 -1.60 -7.26 -24.71
N GLU A 716 -0.41 -7.82 -24.85
CA GLU A 716 0.30 -8.56 -23.80
C GLU A 716 1.73 -8.05 -23.60
N TYR A 717 2.18 -8.01 -22.35
CA TYR A 717 3.60 -7.94 -22.01
C TYR A 717 3.97 -9.03 -21.02
N ARG A 718 5.12 -9.66 -21.25
CA ARG A 718 5.57 -10.84 -20.52
C ARG A 718 7.01 -10.71 -20.07
N VAL A 719 7.31 -11.18 -18.86
CA VAL A 719 8.66 -11.51 -18.39
C VAL A 719 8.69 -12.98 -17.98
N ASP A 720 9.35 -13.81 -18.79
CA ASP A 720 9.47 -15.27 -18.58
C ASP A 720 10.90 -15.80 -18.77
N TRP A 721 11.88 -14.90 -18.80
CA TRP A 721 13.30 -15.19 -19.00
C TRP A 721 14.15 -15.16 -17.72
N THR A 722 13.55 -14.90 -16.56
CA THR A 722 14.28 -14.96 -15.27
C THR A 722 14.38 -16.41 -14.78
N ASN A 723 15.37 -16.70 -13.92
CA ASN A 723 15.65 -18.03 -13.39
C ASN A 723 15.38 -18.11 -11.89
N SER A 724 14.90 -19.25 -11.43
CA SER A 724 14.92 -19.58 -10.00
C SER A 724 16.34 -19.93 -9.56
N LEU A 725 16.74 -19.48 -8.37
CA LEU A 725 17.99 -19.93 -7.75
C LEU A 725 18.04 -21.45 -7.55
N SER A 726 16.88 -22.11 -7.44
CA SER A 726 16.78 -23.57 -7.32
C SER A 726 17.18 -24.32 -8.59
N GLU A 727 17.28 -23.65 -9.74
CA GLU A 727 17.75 -24.27 -10.99
C GLU A 727 19.25 -24.61 -10.97
N GLY A 728 20.01 -24.07 -10.01
CA GLY A 728 21.43 -24.39 -9.85
C GLY A 728 22.32 -23.88 -11.00
N LEU A 729 21.86 -22.85 -11.72
CA LEU A 729 22.65 -22.21 -12.77
C LEU A 729 23.84 -21.45 -12.15
N GLU A 730 24.97 -21.50 -12.83
CA GLU A 730 26.17 -20.76 -12.40
C GLU A 730 25.94 -19.24 -12.43
N ASN A 731 25.28 -18.75 -13.47
CA ASN A 731 24.99 -17.33 -13.67
C ASN A 731 23.48 -17.09 -13.94
N PRO A 732 22.62 -17.16 -12.91
CA PRO A 732 21.18 -17.02 -13.08
C PRO A 732 20.77 -15.55 -13.31
N VAL A 733 19.77 -15.33 -14.16
CA VAL A 733 19.12 -14.01 -14.30
C VAL A 733 17.99 -13.93 -13.28
N ILE A 734 18.23 -13.34 -12.11
CA ILE A 734 17.27 -13.37 -10.99
C ILE A 734 16.37 -12.12 -10.92
N HIS A 735 16.68 -11.08 -11.70
CA HIS A 735 15.90 -9.86 -11.80
C HIS A 735 15.61 -9.53 -13.26
N SER A 736 14.42 -9.00 -13.55
CA SER A 736 14.22 -8.26 -14.79
C SER A 736 15.04 -6.98 -14.68
N THR A 737 16.12 -6.90 -15.44
CA THR A 737 16.99 -5.72 -15.52
C THR A 737 16.40 -4.64 -16.42
#